data_AF-A0AA39KXU3-F1
#
_entry.id   AF-A0AA39KXU3-F1
#
_cell.length_a   1.000
_cell.length_b   1.000
_cell.length_c   1.000
_cell.angle_alpha   90.00
_cell.angle_beta   90.00
_cell.angle_gamma   90.00
#
_symmetry.space_group_name_H-M   'P 1'
#
loop_
_entity.id
_entity.type
_entity.pdbx_description
1 polymer ?
#
loop_
_entity_poly.entity_id
_entity_poly.type
_entity_poly.pdbx_seq_one_letter_code
_entity_poly.pdbx_strand_id
1 'polypeptide(L)'
;MQNLSKWYCRHLFLSRRSISSVINNEIKVGTKLSDEIFKLWRSPDTHKYFHHPLSYNAVYKILRECRAICNLLSHNQWHQRGNINKISKKLLQTSSQNNQQYSNRNSSNQSSQSNKDPPGNENEQKAAILKLLMFSAFIYGVLIYPMQKNAYKIEESVFISWNEFVHQMLAKGEVQELIVKPEIDWVRIVLHEGAIINGKRSDYRYYQMIVADATRLEEKLREAERALGIKAGHGVPITYERGNDLSSLLLITGLALYMLFFMTKSGNKMSAFPKDLFGGMTRAKFTLVDPLTGGGRGVRFNDVAGLKEAKIEVMEFVDYLKRPEHYKTLGAKVPKGALLLGPPGCGKTMLAKAVATEASVPFLSMNGSEFIEMIGGLGAARVRDLFKEARKRSPSILYIDEIDAIGKKRSGTGGGGGTSGTGSTGESEQTLNQLLVEMDGMATRDGVIILASTNRAEVLDKALLRPGRFDRHILIDLPTLPERKEIFEQHLRSIVLDKKPENYSARLAQLTPGFSGADIANVCNEAALHAARVKKKSVEGSDLSYAIDRVLCGPEKKSHGVSPIEKRIVAYHEAGHALVAWLLEGTDALLKVTIKPTTRGALGFAQYTPTERKNFSKEQLFEMMCTLLGGRAAENIIFNRVTTGAQNDLEKVTKTAYAKIRQFGMSENVGLVSFTEDETGQHTRKPYSKKLANLMDAEARRMVASAYQAAEKILTENRDKLELIAEALLKQETLTYEEVEGLIGPPPFGQKKKVDFIDIDIPSVGESVTHEAQTAPPNNDAKIS
;
A
#
# COMPACT_ATOMS: atom_id res chain seq x y z
N MET A 1 -56.47 38.80 -36.83
CA MET A 1 -55.45 39.79 -36.42
C MET A 1 -54.19 39.01 -36.08
N GLN A 2 -53.29 38.76 -37.04
CA GLN A 2 -52.19 39.64 -37.48
C GLN A 2 -51.15 39.88 -36.36
N ASN A 3 -49.83 39.79 -36.54
CA ASN A 3 -49.00 39.37 -37.67
C ASN A 3 -47.53 39.26 -37.19
N LEU A 4 -46.74 38.56 -37.99
CA LEU A 4 -45.30 38.32 -37.89
C LEU A 4 -44.39 39.51 -38.30
N SER A 5 -43.16 39.48 -37.75
CA SER A 5 -41.83 39.79 -38.33
C SER A 5 -41.47 41.22 -38.78
N LYS A 6 -40.27 41.68 -38.36
CA LYS A 6 -39.15 42.15 -39.22
C LYS A 6 -37.99 42.72 -38.39
N TRP A 7 -36.77 42.21 -38.61
CA TRP A 7 -35.62 42.94 -39.18
C TRP A 7 -35.04 44.07 -38.30
N TYR A 8 -33.82 43.90 -37.76
CA TYR A 8 -32.51 44.14 -38.40
C TYR A 8 -32.00 45.59 -38.21
N CYS A 9 -30.81 45.64 -37.61
CA CYS A 9 -29.71 46.57 -37.88
C CYS A 9 -29.77 48.02 -37.40
N ARG A 10 -28.71 48.36 -36.66
CA ARG A 10 -27.61 49.28 -37.06
C ARG A 10 -26.63 49.33 -35.87
N HIS A 11 -25.33 49.07 -35.95
CA HIS A 11 -24.27 49.17 -36.97
C HIS A 11 -23.20 48.10 -36.59
N LEU A 12 -22.61 47.22 -37.42
CA LEU A 12 -21.99 47.27 -38.76
C LEU A 12 -20.85 48.28 -38.93
N PHE A 13 -19.73 47.78 -39.49
CA PHE A 13 -18.45 48.42 -39.88
C PHE A 13 -17.43 48.50 -38.73
N LEU A 14 -16.22 47.93 -38.77
CA LEU A 14 -15.17 47.75 -39.79
C LEU A 14 -14.22 46.60 -39.34
N SER A 15 -13.37 45.93 -40.13
CA SER A 15 -13.01 46.04 -41.53
C SER A 15 -12.61 44.67 -42.09
N ARG A 16 -12.81 44.52 -43.40
CA ARG A 16 -12.42 43.43 -44.30
C ARG A 16 -10.89 43.23 -44.47
N ARG A 17 -10.05 43.62 -43.49
CA ARG A 17 -8.58 43.55 -43.63
C ARG A 17 -7.86 42.58 -42.69
N SER A 18 -8.51 41.98 -41.70
CA SER A 18 -7.77 41.21 -40.67
C SER A 18 -7.81 39.69 -40.81
N ILE A 19 -8.51 39.14 -41.82
CA ILE A 19 -8.48 37.70 -42.13
C ILE A 19 -7.90 37.47 -43.55
N SER A 20 -7.37 38.52 -44.16
CA SER A 20 -6.68 38.45 -45.46
C SER A 20 -5.15 38.54 -45.35
N SER A 21 -4.57 38.63 -44.15
CA SER A 21 -3.11 38.70 -43.95
C SER A 21 -2.49 37.44 -43.35
N VAL A 22 -3.28 36.44 -42.96
CA VAL A 22 -2.75 35.18 -42.39
C VAL A 22 -2.68 34.05 -43.42
N ILE A 23 -3.22 34.25 -44.64
CA ILE A 23 -3.20 33.22 -45.70
C ILE A 23 -2.45 33.69 -46.97
N ASN A 24 -1.91 34.92 -46.99
CA ASN A 24 -1.11 35.40 -48.12
C ASN A 24 0.31 35.77 -47.67
N ASN A 25 1.20 34.78 -47.75
CA ASN A 25 2.68 34.79 -47.83
C ASN A 25 3.14 33.52 -47.07
N GLU A 26 3.42 32.37 -47.67
CA GLU A 26 4.10 32.09 -48.93
C GLU A 26 3.49 30.83 -49.59
N ILE A 27 2.85 31.01 -50.75
CA ILE A 27 2.85 29.99 -51.79
C ILE A 27 3.56 30.62 -52.99
N LYS A 28 4.74 30.09 -53.29
CA LYS A 28 5.36 30.09 -54.61
C LYS A 28 6.17 28.79 -54.69
N VAL A 29 6.11 27.90 -55.67
CA VAL A 29 5.33 27.68 -56.90
C VAL A 29 5.55 26.18 -57.18
N GLY A 30 4.51 25.46 -57.62
CA GLY A 30 4.62 24.05 -58.03
C GLY A 30 3.26 23.45 -58.37
N THR A 31 2.75 23.84 -59.52
CA THR A 31 1.39 23.65 -60.07
C THR A 31 1.07 22.20 -60.49
N LYS A 32 -0.13 21.72 -60.11
CA LYS A 32 -1.04 20.86 -60.93
C LYS A 32 -2.26 20.28 -60.20
N LEU A 33 -2.40 20.42 -58.88
CA LEU A 33 -3.53 19.83 -58.14
C LEU A 33 -4.76 20.74 -57.96
N SER A 34 -4.65 22.04 -58.25
CA SER A 34 -5.70 23.03 -57.94
C SER A 34 -6.84 23.11 -58.96
N ASP A 35 -6.68 22.56 -60.16
CA ASP A 35 -7.60 22.83 -61.27
C ASP A 35 -8.73 21.78 -61.40
N GLU A 36 -8.60 20.59 -60.79
CA GLU A 36 -9.68 19.59 -60.79
C GLU A 36 -10.68 19.79 -59.64
N ILE A 37 -10.20 20.25 -58.47
CA ILE A 37 -11.08 20.46 -57.30
C ILE A 37 -12.00 21.67 -57.51
N PHE A 38 -11.53 22.70 -58.21
CA PHE A 38 -12.35 23.88 -58.53
C PHE A 38 -13.41 23.64 -59.61
N LYS A 39 -13.30 22.57 -60.41
CA LYS A 39 -14.32 22.18 -61.40
C LYS A 39 -15.49 21.41 -60.77
N LEU A 40 -15.26 20.71 -59.67
CA LEU A 40 -16.33 20.01 -58.94
C LEU A 40 -17.28 20.97 -58.19
N TRP A 41 -16.84 22.20 -57.97
CA TRP A 41 -17.57 23.20 -57.15
C TRP A 41 -18.37 24.22 -57.98
N ARG A 42 -18.37 24.09 -59.31
CA ARG A 42 -19.20 24.88 -60.24
C ARG A 42 -19.99 23.97 -61.18
N SER A 43 -20.97 23.25 -60.66
CA SER A 43 -22.05 22.67 -61.47
C SER A 43 -23.40 23.00 -60.81
N PRO A 44 -24.34 23.65 -61.52
CA PRO A 44 -25.57 24.15 -60.94
C PRO A 44 -26.65 23.05 -60.96
N ASP A 45 -26.49 21.96 -60.21
CA ASP A 45 -27.52 20.92 -60.10
C ASP A 45 -27.33 20.01 -58.87
N THR A 46 -27.46 20.55 -57.67
CA THR A 46 -27.75 19.74 -56.46
C THR A 46 -28.63 20.52 -55.48
N HIS A 47 -29.72 21.10 -55.98
CA HIS A 47 -30.89 21.42 -55.16
C HIS A 47 -31.77 20.17 -55.08
N LYS A 48 -31.45 19.26 -54.15
CA LYS A 48 -32.33 18.26 -53.53
C LYS A 48 -31.44 17.38 -52.63
N TYR A 49 -31.93 17.03 -51.46
CA TYR A 49 -31.24 16.28 -50.39
C TYR A 49 -30.41 17.09 -49.38
N PHE A 50 -30.97 18.19 -48.89
CA PHE A 50 -30.83 18.51 -47.46
C PHE A 50 -32.08 18.00 -46.77
N HIS A 51 -31.98 16.93 -45.97
CA HIS A 51 -32.79 16.63 -44.79
C HIS A 51 -32.49 15.19 -44.32
N HIS A 52 -31.48 15.02 -43.47
CA HIS A 52 -31.47 13.99 -42.42
C HIS A 52 -30.39 14.32 -41.38
N PRO A 53 -30.65 14.24 -40.07
CA PRO A 53 -29.63 14.46 -39.06
C PRO A 53 -28.73 13.23 -39.01
N LEU A 54 -27.51 13.34 -39.55
CA LEU A 54 -26.47 12.34 -39.34
C LEU A 54 -26.06 12.39 -37.86
N SER A 55 -26.29 11.27 -37.18
CA SER A 55 -25.94 11.06 -35.77
C SER A 55 -24.46 11.41 -35.49
N TYR A 56 -24.22 12.12 -34.39
CA TYR A 56 -22.91 12.49 -33.84
C TYR A 56 -21.92 11.30 -33.80
N ASN A 57 -22.43 10.06 -33.65
CA ASN A 57 -21.62 8.84 -33.68
C ASN A 57 -21.00 8.53 -35.05
N ALA A 58 -21.63 8.90 -36.16
CA ALA A 58 -21.09 8.68 -37.51
C ALA A 58 -19.93 9.63 -37.79
N VAL A 59 -20.07 10.90 -37.41
CA VAL A 59 -19.02 11.92 -37.53
C VAL A 59 -17.83 11.58 -36.63
N TYR A 60 -18.09 11.09 -35.40
CA TYR A 60 -17.04 10.67 -34.48
C TYR A 60 -16.28 9.42 -34.96
N LYS A 61 -16.98 8.47 -35.60
CA LYS A 61 -16.38 7.25 -36.18
C LYS A 61 -15.52 7.59 -37.40
N ILE A 62 -15.98 8.50 -38.25
CA ILE A 62 -15.22 9.03 -39.39
C ILE A 62 -13.99 9.82 -38.91
N LEU A 63 -14.11 10.66 -37.88
CA LEU A 63 -12.97 11.37 -37.29
C LEU A 63 -11.95 10.41 -36.66
N ARG A 64 -12.40 9.33 -36.03
CA ARG A 64 -11.54 8.30 -35.45
C ARG A 64 -10.82 7.48 -36.54
N GLU A 65 -11.50 7.14 -37.62
CA GLU A 65 -10.89 6.45 -38.77
C GLU A 65 -9.94 7.36 -39.55
N CYS A 66 -10.29 8.64 -39.75
CA CYS A 66 -9.37 9.64 -40.31
C CYS A 66 -8.13 9.84 -39.40
N ARG A 67 -8.28 9.79 -38.08
CA ARG A 67 -7.15 9.87 -37.13
C ARG A 67 -6.30 8.61 -37.13
N ALA A 68 -6.91 7.43 -37.30
CA ALA A 68 -6.20 6.16 -37.47
C ALA A 68 -5.44 6.12 -38.80
N ILE A 69 -6.04 6.63 -39.88
CA ILE A 69 -5.44 6.76 -41.21
C ILE A 69 -4.33 7.81 -41.21
N CYS A 70 -4.50 8.95 -40.53
CA CYS A 70 -3.43 9.94 -40.35
C CYS A 70 -2.26 9.41 -39.49
N ASN A 71 -2.53 8.56 -38.51
CA ASN A 71 -1.48 7.89 -37.72
C ASN A 71 -0.79 6.76 -38.49
N LEU A 72 -1.48 6.11 -39.43
CA LEU A 72 -0.89 5.15 -40.36
C LEU A 72 -0.08 5.83 -41.46
N LEU A 73 -0.49 7.03 -41.88
CA LEU A 73 0.18 7.84 -42.90
C LEU A 73 1.37 8.64 -42.36
N SER A 74 1.38 8.99 -41.06
CA SER A 74 2.52 9.66 -40.42
C SER A 74 3.70 8.72 -40.14
N HIS A 75 3.52 7.41 -40.30
CA HIS A 75 4.54 6.42 -39.96
C HIS A 75 5.34 5.86 -41.15
N ASN A 76 5.07 6.27 -42.40
CA ASN A 76 5.83 5.77 -43.55
C ASN A 76 5.92 6.77 -44.71
N GLN A 77 7.09 7.38 -44.88
CA GLN A 77 7.60 7.96 -46.13
C GLN A 77 9.13 7.78 -46.08
N TRP A 78 9.87 7.24 -47.05
CA TRP A 78 9.76 7.09 -48.52
C TRP A 78 10.72 5.94 -48.98
N HIS A 79 10.70 5.36 -50.20
CA HIS A 79 10.64 5.94 -51.54
C HIS A 79 10.16 4.95 -52.62
N GLN A 80 9.56 5.55 -53.66
CA GLN A 80 9.21 5.06 -55.00
C GLN A 80 10.33 4.24 -55.68
N ARG A 81 10.12 3.38 -56.69
CA ARG A 81 9.36 3.58 -57.95
C ARG A 81 9.38 2.26 -58.74
N GLY A 82 8.30 1.90 -59.45
CA GLY A 82 8.38 0.91 -60.53
C GLY A 82 7.09 0.16 -60.88
N ASN A 83 6.34 0.71 -61.85
CA ASN A 83 5.46 0.00 -62.79
C ASN A 83 4.38 -0.96 -62.27
N ILE A 84 3.16 -0.45 -62.10
CA ILE A 84 1.93 -1.21 -62.39
C ILE A 84 1.09 -0.37 -63.34
N ASN A 85 1.45 -0.47 -64.62
CA ASN A 85 0.54 -0.16 -65.70
C ASN A 85 -0.16 -1.46 -66.09
N LYS A 86 -1.48 -1.33 -66.29
CA LYS A 86 -2.33 -2.19 -67.09
C LYS A 86 -2.76 -3.53 -66.47
N ILE A 87 -4.04 -3.58 -66.10
CA ILE A 87 -5.12 -4.25 -66.87
C ILE A 87 -5.21 -5.70 -66.42
N SER A 88 -6.33 -6.27 -65.99
CA SER A 88 -7.71 -5.83 -65.79
C SER A 88 -8.48 -7.10 -65.44
N LYS A 89 -9.71 -6.91 -64.97
CA LYS A 89 -10.85 -7.86 -64.97
C LYS A 89 -11.05 -8.70 -63.71
N LYS A 90 -12.26 -8.43 -63.19
CA LYS A 90 -13.30 -9.38 -62.77
C LYS A 90 -13.13 -9.99 -61.38
N LEU A 91 -14.18 -10.15 -60.59
CA LEU A 91 -15.56 -9.63 -60.58
C LEU A 91 -16.13 -10.12 -59.23
N LEU A 92 -17.02 -9.31 -58.65
CA LEU A 92 -18.16 -9.65 -57.77
C LEU A 92 -18.39 -11.10 -57.29
N GLN A 93 -18.73 -11.20 -56.00
CA GLN A 93 -19.72 -12.13 -55.38
C GLN A 93 -19.28 -13.60 -55.29
N THR A 94 -19.66 -14.45 -54.33
CA THR A 94 -20.53 -14.45 -53.13
C THR A 94 -20.30 -15.80 -52.43
N SER A 95 -20.59 -15.87 -51.13
CA SER A 95 -21.15 -17.04 -50.41
C SER A 95 -20.44 -18.41 -50.39
N SER A 96 -20.32 -18.91 -49.15
CA SER A 96 -20.62 -20.27 -48.67
C SER A 96 -19.55 -21.38 -48.70
N GLN A 97 -19.36 -21.91 -47.49
CA GLN A 97 -19.27 -23.32 -47.09
C GLN A 97 -18.22 -24.28 -47.68
N ASN A 98 -17.51 -24.87 -46.70
CA ASN A 98 -17.22 -26.28 -46.49
C ASN A 98 -16.24 -27.03 -47.41
N ASN A 99 -15.31 -27.66 -46.68
CA ASN A 99 -14.95 -29.07 -46.68
C ASN A 99 -13.67 -29.54 -47.38
N GLN A 100 -13.01 -30.40 -46.60
CA GLN A 100 -12.27 -31.61 -46.99
C GLN A 100 -10.90 -31.39 -47.64
N GLN A 101 -9.81 -31.71 -46.93
CA GLN A 101 -9.26 -33.04 -46.62
C GLN A 101 -8.24 -33.50 -47.67
N TYR A 102 -7.08 -33.92 -47.13
CA TYR A 102 -6.16 -34.95 -47.61
C TYR A 102 -5.61 -34.88 -49.04
N SER A 103 -4.30 -34.79 -49.15
CA SER A 103 -3.37 -35.88 -49.52
C SER A 103 -2.08 -35.28 -50.09
N ASN A 104 -0.90 -35.52 -49.53
CA ASN A 104 -0.06 -36.73 -49.53
C ASN A 104 0.93 -36.78 -50.71
N ARG A 105 2.13 -37.31 -50.41
CA ARG A 105 3.27 -37.71 -51.26
C ARG A 105 4.31 -36.62 -51.58
N ASN A 106 5.52 -36.76 -51.03
CA ASN A 106 6.66 -37.62 -51.47
C ASN A 106 7.15 -37.16 -52.87
N SER A 107 8.43 -36.98 -53.17
CA SER A 107 9.68 -37.32 -52.49
C SER A 107 10.84 -36.75 -53.33
N SER A 108 11.98 -36.59 -52.65
CA SER A 108 13.34 -36.95 -53.09
C SER A 108 14.17 -36.00 -53.96
N ASN A 109 15.23 -35.50 -53.30
CA ASN A 109 16.65 -35.43 -53.68
C ASN A 109 17.05 -35.07 -55.12
N GLN A 110 17.92 -34.07 -55.26
CA GLN A 110 19.34 -34.31 -55.57
C GLN A 110 20.19 -33.04 -55.45
N SER A 111 21.44 -33.28 -55.06
CA SER A 111 22.55 -32.37 -54.80
C SER A 111 23.36 -32.02 -56.06
N SER A 112 23.89 -30.80 -56.14
CA SER A 112 25.20 -30.53 -56.78
C SER A 112 25.70 -29.09 -56.53
N GLN A 113 26.98 -28.98 -56.13
CA GLN A 113 27.77 -27.76 -55.94
C GLN A 113 28.27 -27.16 -57.28
N SER A 114 28.41 -25.83 -57.36
CA SER A 114 29.59 -25.12 -57.94
C SER A 114 29.56 -23.58 -57.77
N ASN A 115 30.62 -23.05 -57.11
CA ASN A 115 31.36 -21.76 -57.20
C ASN A 115 30.74 -20.48 -57.88
N LYS A 116 30.60 -19.34 -57.15
CA LYS A 116 31.41 -18.08 -57.12
C LYS A 116 31.39 -17.25 -58.43
N ASP A 117 30.98 -15.97 -58.50
CA ASP A 117 31.48 -14.73 -57.82
C ASP A 117 30.46 -13.53 -57.90
N PRO A 118 30.71 -12.33 -57.29
CA PRO A 118 29.71 -11.53 -56.56
C PRO A 118 29.18 -10.25 -57.28
N PRO A 119 28.10 -9.62 -56.76
CA PRO A 119 27.87 -8.18 -56.93
C PRO A 119 27.83 -7.48 -55.56
N GLY A 120 28.95 -6.85 -55.16
CA GLY A 120 29.04 -6.01 -53.98
C GLY A 120 29.63 -4.66 -54.35
N ASN A 121 28.80 -3.63 -54.48
CA ASN A 121 29.23 -2.22 -54.35
C ASN A 121 28.05 -1.24 -54.26
N GLU A 122 26.90 -1.51 -54.90
CA GLU A 122 25.75 -0.60 -54.82
C GLU A 122 25.08 -0.57 -53.43
N ASN A 123 24.97 -1.72 -52.76
CA ASN A 123 24.29 -1.82 -51.46
C ASN A 123 25.14 -1.23 -50.32
N GLU A 124 26.46 -1.29 -50.44
CA GLU A 124 27.38 -0.70 -49.48
C GLU A 124 27.41 0.83 -49.58
N GLN A 125 27.37 1.37 -50.80
CA GLN A 125 27.25 2.82 -51.03
C GLN A 125 25.89 3.35 -50.56
N LYS A 126 24.78 2.65 -50.83
CA LYS A 126 23.44 3.02 -50.32
C LYS A 126 23.40 2.98 -48.78
N ALA A 127 24.05 2.01 -48.15
CA ALA A 127 24.16 1.94 -46.69
C ALA A 127 25.04 3.04 -46.09
N ALA A 128 26.11 3.44 -46.77
CA ALA A 128 26.96 4.56 -46.34
C ALA A 128 26.23 5.90 -46.45
N ILE A 129 25.49 6.13 -47.53
CA ILE A 129 24.68 7.35 -47.74
C ILE A 129 23.54 7.42 -46.71
N LEU A 130 22.87 6.30 -46.41
CA LEU A 130 21.83 6.25 -45.40
C LEU A 130 22.39 6.53 -43.99
N LYS A 131 23.58 6.02 -43.67
CA LYS A 131 24.28 6.33 -42.41
C LYS A 131 24.65 7.81 -42.32
N LEU A 132 25.09 8.42 -43.43
CA LEU A 132 25.40 9.85 -43.49
C LEU A 132 24.14 10.72 -43.30
N LEU A 133 23.00 10.32 -43.88
CA LEU A 133 21.71 11.01 -43.69
C LEU A 133 21.19 10.91 -42.26
N MET A 134 21.27 9.72 -41.65
CA MET A 134 20.93 9.51 -40.24
C MET A 134 21.84 10.31 -39.30
N PHE A 135 23.13 10.43 -39.65
CA PHE A 135 24.10 11.25 -38.94
C PHE A 135 23.78 12.75 -39.05
N SER A 136 23.45 13.26 -40.24
CA SER A 136 23.05 14.65 -40.42
C SER A 136 21.73 14.98 -39.72
N ALA A 137 20.77 14.04 -39.69
CA ALA A 137 19.51 14.21 -38.99
C ALA A 137 19.70 14.22 -37.47
N PHE A 138 20.62 13.39 -36.95
CA PHE A 138 20.96 13.38 -35.53
C PHE A 138 21.69 14.66 -35.09
N ILE A 139 22.66 15.14 -35.88
CA ILE A 139 23.31 16.44 -35.65
C ILE A 139 22.29 17.57 -35.67
N TYR A 140 21.38 17.57 -36.65
CA TYR A 140 20.32 18.56 -36.74
C TYR A 140 19.40 18.50 -35.51
N GLY A 141 19.01 17.30 -35.04
CA GLY A 141 18.14 17.13 -33.88
C GLY A 141 18.78 17.46 -32.52
N VAL A 142 20.10 17.24 -32.37
CA VAL A 142 20.80 17.42 -31.09
C VAL A 142 21.45 18.80 -30.96
N LEU A 143 21.95 19.38 -32.07
CA LEU A 143 22.65 20.66 -32.04
C LEU A 143 21.78 21.80 -32.59
N ILE A 144 21.20 21.62 -33.78
CA ILE A 144 20.53 22.73 -34.48
C ILE A 144 19.11 22.96 -33.93
N TYR A 145 18.32 21.90 -33.72
CA TYR A 145 16.94 21.98 -33.22
C TYR A 145 16.80 22.68 -31.85
N PRO A 146 17.61 22.37 -30.81
CA PRO A 146 17.53 23.10 -29.55
C PRO A 146 18.01 24.55 -29.68
N MET A 147 19.02 24.83 -30.52
CA MET A 147 19.44 26.21 -30.81
C MET A 147 18.35 27.01 -31.54
N GLN A 148 17.66 26.40 -32.50
CA GLN A 148 16.53 27.01 -33.20
C GLN A 148 15.34 27.23 -32.26
N LYS A 149 15.01 26.24 -31.41
CA LYS A 149 13.94 26.36 -30.41
C LYS A 149 14.22 27.48 -29.39
N ASN A 150 15.48 27.69 -29.02
CA ASN A 150 15.87 28.82 -28.18
C ASN A 150 15.90 30.15 -28.95
N ALA A 151 16.29 30.17 -30.23
CA ALA A 151 16.25 31.36 -31.08
C ALA A 151 14.82 31.84 -31.41
N TYR A 152 13.84 30.93 -31.48
CA TYR A 152 12.42 31.26 -31.69
C TYR A 152 11.72 31.87 -30.46
N LYS A 153 12.40 31.96 -29.31
CA LYS A 153 11.88 32.60 -28.08
C LYS A 153 12.33 34.06 -27.92
N ILE A 154 12.69 34.75 -29.00
CA ILE A 154 12.90 36.19 -28.96
C ILE A 154 11.53 36.86 -29.10
N GLU A 155 10.78 36.93 -28.00
CA GLU A 155 9.68 37.89 -27.88
C GLU A 155 10.32 39.29 -27.78
N GLU A 156 9.90 40.24 -28.61
CA GLU A 156 10.33 41.64 -28.54
C GLU A 156 10.03 42.19 -27.14
N SER A 157 11.05 42.27 -26.29
CA SER A 157 10.92 42.77 -24.93
C SER A 157 11.32 44.24 -24.89
N VAL A 158 10.41 45.09 -24.44
CA VAL A 158 10.69 46.53 -24.28
C VAL A 158 11.43 46.75 -22.95
N PHE A 159 12.55 47.46 -23.01
CA PHE A 159 13.32 47.85 -21.83
C PHE A 159 12.71 49.09 -21.17
N ILE A 160 12.61 49.07 -19.85
CA ILE A 160 12.12 50.19 -19.04
C ILE A 160 13.07 50.51 -17.90
N SER A 161 13.02 51.76 -17.43
CA SER A 161 13.80 52.21 -16.27
C SER A 161 13.12 51.85 -14.94
N TRP A 162 13.89 51.79 -13.86
CA TRP A 162 13.36 51.56 -12.50
C TRP A 162 12.29 52.59 -12.11
N ASN A 163 12.50 53.86 -12.45
CA ASN A 163 11.57 54.94 -12.12
C ASN A 163 10.23 54.79 -12.87
N GLU A 164 10.32 54.39 -14.13
CA GLU A 164 9.15 54.15 -14.98
C GLU A 164 8.35 52.94 -14.48
N PHE A 165 9.04 51.86 -14.08
CA PHE A 165 8.43 50.70 -13.46
C PHE A 165 7.65 51.06 -12.18
N VAL A 166 8.28 51.78 -11.24
CA VAL A 166 7.68 52.10 -9.94
C VAL A 166 6.43 52.98 -10.12
N HIS A 167 6.51 54.04 -10.92
CA HIS A 167 5.42 55.02 -11.02
C HIS A 167 4.33 54.64 -12.03
N GLN A 168 4.66 53.95 -13.12
CA GLN A 168 3.71 53.69 -14.19
C GLN A 168 3.09 52.28 -14.13
N MET A 169 3.77 51.32 -13.51
CA MET A 169 3.32 49.92 -13.44
C MET A 169 3.00 49.49 -12.00
N LEU A 170 3.96 49.64 -11.09
CA LEU A 170 3.82 49.18 -9.70
C LEU A 170 2.79 50.03 -8.92
N ALA A 171 2.85 51.35 -9.00
CA ALA A 171 1.91 52.26 -8.33
C ALA A 171 0.46 52.11 -8.81
N LYS A 172 0.25 51.62 -10.04
CA LYS A 172 -1.09 51.37 -10.60
C LYS A 172 -1.61 49.96 -10.33
N GLY A 173 -0.79 49.07 -9.74
CA GLY A 173 -1.17 47.69 -9.44
C GLY A 173 -1.26 46.77 -10.67
N GLU A 174 -0.58 47.11 -11.77
CA GLU A 174 -0.70 46.39 -13.05
C GLU A 174 0.29 45.22 -13.18
N VAL A 175 1.18 45.04 -12.19
CA VAL A 175 2.24 44.04 -12.19
C VAL A 175 1.76 42.76 -11.54
N GLN A 176 1.84 41.65 -12.29
CA GLN A 176 1.46 40.32 -11.83
C GLN A 176 2.60 39.63 -11.06
N GLU A 177 3.80 39.61 -11.62
CA GLU A 177 4.98 38.97 -11.02
C GLU A 177 6.28 39.54 -11.59
N LEU A 178 7.37 39.36 -10.83
CA LEU A 178 8.74 39.66 -11.28
C LEU A 178 9.55 38.37 -11.36
N ILE A 179 10.11 38.09 -12.54
CA ILE A 179 11.02 36.97 -12.75
C ILE A 179 12.44 37.51 -12.80
N VAL A 180 13.22 37.17 -11.79
CA VAL A 180 14.61 37.60 -11.64
C VAL A 180 15.54 36.50 -12.15
N LYS A 181 16.49 36.88 -12.98
CA LYS A 181 17.50 35.99 -13.54
C LYS A 181 18.87 36.52 -13.14
N PRO A 182 19.42 36.04 -12.00
CA PRO A 182 20.60 36.62 -11.38
C PRO A 182 21.87 36.54 -12.23
N GLU A 183 21.93 35.60 -13.17
CA GLU A 183 23.12 35.37 -14.00
C GLU A 183 23.42 36.49 -14.99
N ILE A 184 22.42 37.30 -15.34
CA ILE A 184 22.52 38.34 -16.37
C ILE A 184 21.87 39.67 -15.95
N ASP A 185 21.66 39.86 -14.63
CA ASP A 185 21.24 41.13 -13.99
C ASP A 185 20.01 41.84 -14.59
N TRP A 186 19.16 41.06 -15.27
CA TRP A 186 17.88 41.50 -15.79
C TRP A 186 16.71 40.98 -14.95
N VAL A 187 15.63 41.76 -14.94
CA VAL A 187 14.36 41.39 -14.31
C VAL A 187 13.29 41.48 -15.37
N ARG A 188 12.54 40.40 -15.53
CA ARG A 188 11.38 40.37 -16.38
C ARG A 188 10.14 40.69 -15.56
N ILE A 189 9.41 41.69 -15.99
CA ILE A 189 8.18 42.15 -15.39
C ILE A 189 7.03 41.54 -16.19
N VAL A 190 6.14 40.84 -15.50
CA VAL A 190 4.93 40.28 -16.09
C VAL A 190 3.75 41.14 -15.65
N LEU A 191 2.98 41.64 -16.61
CA LEU A 191 1.79 42.45 -16.34
C LEU A 191 0.52 41.60 -16.36
N HIS A 192 -0.53 42.09 -15.69
CA HIS A 192 -1.87 41.55 -15.82
C HIS A 192 -2.44 41.73 -17.24
N GLU A 193 -3.34 40.83 -17.66
CA GLU A 193 -3.91 40.84 -19.01
C GLU A 193 -4.78 42.10 -19.25
N GLY A 194 -4.27 43.02 -20.06
CA GLY A 194 -4.95 44.29 -20.38
C GLY A 194 -4.46 45.52 -19.63
N ALA A 195 -3.30 45.43 -18.96
CA ALA A 195 -2.67 46.53 -18.22
C ALA A 195 -2.58 47.85 -19.01
N ILE A 196 -2.82 48.97 -18.32
CA ILE A 196 -2.79 50.33 -18.91
C ILE A 196 -1.52 51.07 -18.50
N ILE A 197 -0.59 51.19 -19.44
CA ILE A 197 0.67 51.94 -19.25
C ILE A 197 0.55 53.27 -20.00
N ASN A 198 0.81 54.38 -19.31
CA ASN A 198 0.73 55.74 -19.89
C ASN A 198 -0.60 56.09 -20.59
N GLY A 199 -1.72 55.58 -20.06
CA GLY A 199 -3.06 55.85 -20.57
C GLY A 199 -3.42 55.09 -21.85
N LYS A 200 -2.55 54.19 -22.32
CA LYS A 200 -2.81 53.26 -23.42
C LYS A 200 -2.75 51.81 -22.91
N ARG A 201 -3.57 50.94 -23.49
CA ARG A 201 -3.48 49.50 -23.20
C ARG A 201 -2.15 48.99 -23.74
N SER A 202 -1.40 48.27 -22.92
CA SER A 202 -0.10 47.75 -23.34
C SER A 202 -0.26 46.66 -24.39
N ASP A 203 0.54 46.75 -25.45
CA ASP A 203 0.64 45.73 -26.50
C ASP A 203 1.54 44.54 -26.06
N TYR A 204 2.34 44.71 -25.00
CA TYR A 204 3.31 43.73 -24.52
C TYR A 204 2.97 43.25 -23.11
N ARG A 205 2.95 41.94 -22.91
CA ARG A 205 2.75 41.34 -21.58
C ARG A 205 4.02 41.35 -20.73
N TYR A 206 5.18 41.38 -21.39
CA TYR A 206 6.49 41.26 -20.77
C TYR A 206 7.33 42.51 -20.99
N TYR A 207 7.84 43.06 -19.89
CA TYR A 207 8.82 44.14 -19.92
C TYR A 207 10.12 43.68 -19.27
N GLN A 208 11.23 44.31 -19.62
CA GLN A 208 12.52 44.02 -19.01
C GLN A 208 13.11 45.27 -18.38
N MET A 209 13.73 45.11 -17.22
CA MET A 209 14.56 46.14 -16.61
C MET A 209 15.94 45.57 -16.31
N ILE A 210 16.96 46.41 -16.43
CA ILE A 210 18.34 46.08 -16.01
C ILE A 210 18.51 46.60 -14.59
N VAL A 211 19.00 45.75 -13.69
CA VAL A 211 19.19 46.09 -12.28
C VAL A 211 20.67 45.91 -11.94
N ALA A 212 21.28 46.92 -11.34
CA ALA A 212 22.72 46.90 -11.02
C ALA A 212 23.12 45.82 -9.99
N ASP A 213 22.17 45.31 -9.21
CA ASP A 213 22.41 44.25 -8.23
C ASP A 213 21.07 43.52 -7.96
N ALA A 214 20.93 42.31 -8.50
CA ALA A 214 19.74 41.47 -8.34
C ALA A 214 19.52 41.02 -6.87
N THR A 215 20.56 41.01 -6.05
CA THR A 215 20.50 40.61 -4.63
C THR A 215 19.86 41.69 -3.75
N ARG A 216 20.06 42.98 -4.09
CA ARG A 216 19.45 44.13 -3.40
C ARG A 216 18.11 44.57 -3.98
N LEU A 217 17.68 43.95 -5.08
CA LEU A 217 16.43 44.26 -5.76
C LEU A 217 15.21 44.05 -4.87
N GLU A 218 15.16 42.93 -4.14
CA GLU A 218 14.03 42.60 -3.29
C GLU A 218 13.86 43.66 -2.19
N GLU A 219 14.95 44.05 -1.53
CA GLU A 219 14.95 45.11 -0.52
C GLU A 219 14.43 46.44 -1.08
N LYS A 220 14.94 46.86 -2.25
CA LYS A 220 14.50 48.09 -2.95
C LYS A 220 13.03 48.03 -3.39
N LEU A 221 12.55 46.86 -3.82
CA LEU A 221 11.15 46.69 -4.18
C LEU A 221 10.24 46.80 -2.95
N ARG A 222 10.61 46.15 -1.84
CA ARG A 222 9.85 46.23 -0.57
C ARG A 222 9.86 47.64 0.01
N GLU A 223 10.93 48.42 -0.20
CA GLU A 223 10.97 49.85 0.13
C GLU A 223 10.02 50.68 -0.73
N ALA A 224 9.99 50.45 -2.04
CA ALA A 224 9.07 51.12 -2.95
C ALA A 224 7.60 50.77 -2.65
N GLU A 225 7.30 49.50 -2.35
CA GLU A 225 5.95 49.06 -1.93
C GLU A 225 5.50 49.72 -0.63
N ARG A 226 6.43 49.90 0.34
CA ARG A 226 6.17 50.63 1.59
C ARG A 226 5.92 52.11 1.35
N ALA A 227 6.69 52.75 0.47
CA ALA A 227 6.48 54.15 0.08
C ALA A 227 5.14 54.37 -0.63
N LEU A 228 4.63 53.36 -1.33
CA LEU A 228 3.32 53.35 -1.99
C LEU A 228 2.16 52.90 -1.08
N GLY A 229 2.41 52.56 0.19
CA GLY A 229 1.39 52.21 1.17
C GLY A 229 0.80 50.79 1.02
N ILE A 230 1.48 49.88 0.31
CA ILE A 230 1.04 48.49 0.11
C ILE A 230 1.29 47.68 1.40
N LYS A 231 0.26 47.00 1.92
CA LYS A 231 0.35 46.21 3.16
C LYS A 231 1.18 44.93 2.95
N ALA A 232 1.95 44.53 3.97
CA ALA A 232 2.72 43.29 3.97
C ALA A 232 1.81 42.07 3.71
N GLY A 233 2.02 41.40 2.57
CA GLY A 233 1.21 40.26 2.10
C GLY A 233 0.50 40.49 0.75
N HIS A 234 0.35 41.74 0.31
CA HIS A 234 -0.19 42.10 -1.01
C HIS A 234 0.89 42.62 -1.99
N GLY A 235 2.17 42.37 -1.68
CA GLY A 235 3.28 42.75 -2.55
C GLY A 235 3.41 41.86 -3.79
N VAL A 236 4.14 42.33 -4.79
CA VAL A 236 4.36 41.59 -6.03
C VAL A 236 5.25 40.36 -5.73
N PRO A 237 4.86 39.15 -6.19
CA PRO A 237 5.67 37.94 -6.04
C PRO A 237 6.93 38.00 -6.91
N ILE A 238 8.05 37.53 -6.35
CA ILE A 238 9.35 37.45 -7.03
C ILE A 238 9.70 35.97 -7.23
N THR A 239 9.99 35.57 -8.46
CA THR A 239 10.40 34.22 -8.84
C THR A 239 11.82 34.25 -9.38
N TYR A 240 12.72 33.42 -8.84
CA TYR A 240 14.11 33.31 -9.30
C TYR A 240 14.27 32.15 -10.29
N GLU A 241 14.58 32.44 -11.55
CA GLU A 241 14.95 31.43 -12.55
C GLU A 241 16.48 31.33 -12.65
N ARG A 242 17.07 30.17 -12.31
CA ARG A 242 18.49 29.86 -12.59
C ARG A 242 18.59 29.05 -13.87
N GLY A 243 19.41 29.50 -14.82
CA GLY A 243 19.49 28.92 -16.15
C GLY A 243 20.48 27.75 -16.20
N ASN A 244 20.04 26.53 -15.90
CA ASN A 244 20.92 25.35 -16.00
C ASN A 244 20.95 24.72 -17.42
N ASP A 245 20.52 25.46 -18.44
CA ASP A 245 20.33 24.93 -19.80
C ASP A 245 21.64 24.66 -20.55
N LEU A 246 22.73 25.37 -20.22
CA LEU A 246 24.02 25.20 -20.89
C LEU A 246 24.82 23.97 -20.40
N SER A 247 24.76 23.67 -19.10
CA SER A 247 25.47 22.53 -18.51
C SER A 247 24.87 21.20 -18.94
N SER A 248 23.54 21.13 -19.05
CA SER A 248 22.83 19.96 -19.56
C SER A 248 23.09 19.71 -21.05
N LEU A 249 23.17 20.77 -21.86
CA LEU A 249 23.51 20.68 -23.28
C LEU A 249 24.96 20.18 -23.50
N LEU A 250 25.92 20.66 -22.70
CA LEU A 250 27.33 20.23 -22.78
C LEU A 250 27.52 18.76 -22.40
N LEU A 251 26.77 18.27 -21.41
CA LEU A 251 26.78 16.85 -21.03
C LEU A 251 26.22 15.94 -22.13
N ILE A 252 25.10 16.32 -22.73
CA ILE A 252 24.44 15.55 -23.80
C ILE A 252 25.30 15.55 -25.07
N THR A 253 25.87 16.71 -25.42
CA THR A 253 26.78 16.83 -26.58
C THR A 253 28.10 16.09 -26.35
N GLY A 254 28.65 16.11 -25.13
CA GLY A 254 29.82 15.31 -24.77
C GLY A 254 29.58 13.80 -24.87
N LEU A 255 28.44 13.31 -24.39
CA LEU A 255 28.02 11.91 -24.51
C LEU A 255 27.79 11.49 -25.97
N ALA A 256 27.21 12.37 -26.77
CA ALA A 256 27.00 12.14 -28.21
C ALA A 256 28.33 12.07 -28.98
N LEU A 257 29.29 12.96 -28.69
CA LEU A 257 30.63 12.94 -29.28
C LEU A 257 31.44 11.71 -28.84
N TYR A 258 31.30 11.28 -27.58
CA TYR A 258 31.91 10.06 -27.08
C TYR A 258 31.36 8.80 -27.78
N MET A 259 30.04 8.71 -27.95
CA MET A 259 29.39 7.66 -28.74
C MET A 259 29.84 7.69 -30.20
N LEU A 260 30.00 8.87 -30.80
CA LEU A 260 30.47 9.03 -32.18
C LEU A 260 31.93 8.59 -32.37
N PHE A 261 32.80 8.91 -31.41
CA PHE A 261 34.19 8.45 -31.40
C PHE A 261 34.29 6.92 -31.29
N PHE A 262 33.37 6.29 -30.56
CA PHE A 262 33.30 4.84 -30.44
C PHE A 262 32.77 4.17 -31.72
N MET A 263 31.78 4.78 -32.38
CA MET A 263 31.21 4.25 -33.63
C MET A 263 32.15 4.37 -34.83
N THR A 264 33.02 5.37 -34.86
CA THR A 264 33.96 5.60 -35.97
C THR A 264 35.22 4.72 -35.90
N LYS A 265 35.53 4.16 -34.72
CA LYS A 265 36.72 3.30 -34.52
C LYS A 265 36.48 1.80 -34.67
N SER A 266 35.25 1.33 -34.92
CA SER A 266 34.95 -0.11 -34.90
C SER A 266 34.25 -0.61 -36.16
N GLY A 267 35.05 -1.05 -37.13
CA GLY A 267 34.59 -1.98 -38.16
C GLY A 267 34.22 -3.33 -37.53
N ASN A 268 33.03 -3.83 -37.85
CA ASN A 268 32.54 -5.21 -37.63
C ASN A 268 32.99 -5.91 -36.32
N LYS A 269 32.34 -5.58 -35.20
CA LYS A 269 32.05 -6.47 -34.06
C LYS A 269 31.19 -5.73 -33.04
N MET A 270 29.87 -5.75 -33.25
CA MET A 270 28.90 -5.24 -32.27
C MET A 270 28.71 -6.31 -31.18
N SER A 271 29.67 -6.41 -30.27
CA SER A 271 29.56 -7.19 -29.03
C SER A 271 30.51 -6.61 -28.00
N ALA A 272 30.11 -5.50 -27.37
CA ALA A 272 30.58 -5.05 -26.06
C ALA A 272 29.93 -3.71 -25.70
N PHE A 273 28.60 -3.70 -25.52
CA PHE A 273 28.10 -2.91 -24.39
C PHE A 273 28.52 -3.68 -23.13
N PRO A 274 29.19 -3.05 -22.15
CA PRO A 274 29.63 -3.77 -20.95
C PRO A 274 28.40 -4.33 -20.23
N LYS A 275 28.28 -5.65 -20.24
CA LYS A 275 27.26 -6.43 -19.53
C LYS A 275 27.21 -6.10 -18.02
N ASP A 276 28.29 -5.50 -17.50
CA ASP A 276 28.46 -5.09 -16.11
C ASP A 276 27.81 -3.74 -15.75
N LEU A 277 27.41 -2.89 -16.70
CA LEU A 277 26.75 -1.63 -16.35
C LEU A 277 25.26 -1.83 -15.94
N PHE A 278 24.61 -2.89 -16.46
CA PHE A 278 23.24 -3.28 -16.10
C PHE A 278 23.19 -4.51 -15.17
N GLY A 279 24.26 -5.30 -15.07
CA GLY A 279 24.30 -6.53 -14.27
C GLY A 279 24.18 -6.31 -12.76
N GLY A 280 24.53 -5.12 -12.26
CA GLY A 280 24.32 -4.75 -10.86
C GLY A 280 22.85 -4.48 -10.50
N MET A 281 22.03 -4.13 -11.50
CA MET A 281 20.62 -3.76 -11.31
C MET A 281 19.68 -4.98 -11.37
N THR A 282 20.13 -6.08 -12.00
CA THR A 282 19.38 -7.34 -12.15
C THR A 282 19.62 -8.35 -11.04
N ARG A 283 20.72 -8.24 -10.27
CA ARG A 283 21.03 -9.18 -9.18
C ARG A 283 20.08 -8.97 -8.00
N ALA A 284 19.60 -10.08 -7.44
CA ALA A 284 18.88 -10.08 -6.17
C ALA A 284 19.79 -9.57 -5.05
N LYS A 285 19.38 -8.53 -4.33
CA LYS A 285 20.00 -8.14 -3.05
C LYS A 285 19.38 -9.03 -1.96
N PHE A 286 20.03 -10.12 -1.61
CA PHE A 286 19.58 -11.00 -0.53
C PHE A 286 20.52 -10.89 0.67
N THR A 287 19.96 -11.03 1.88
CA THR A 287 20.76 -11.14 3.09
C THR A 287 21.20 -12.59 3.24
N LEU A 288 22.51 -12.84 3.15
CA LEU A 288 23.09 -14.14 3.44
C LEU A 288 23.51 -14.17 4.90
N VAL A 289 22.92 -15.07 5.67
CA VAL A 289 23.42 -15.44 7.00
C VAL A 289 23.97 -16.84 6.89
N ASP A 290 25.29 -16.97 6.97
CA ASP A 290 25.96 -18.26 7.01
C ASP A 290 26.37 -18.55 8.46
N PRO A 291 25.70 -19.51 9.14
CA PRO A 291 26.04 -19.87 10.52
C PRO A 291 27.47 -20.43 10.67
N LEU A 292 28.10 -20.87 9.57
CA LEU A 292 29.40 -21.54 9.57
C LEU A 292 30.59 -20.59 9.37
N THR A 293 30.38 -19.42 8.74
CA THR A 293 31.46 -18.49 8.38
C THR A 293 31.38 -17.11 9.03
N GLY A 294 30.25 -16.75 9.65
CA GLY A 294 30.06 -15.46 10.34
C GLY A 294 30.23 -15.56 11.86
N GLY A 295 31.10 -14.73 12.46
CA GLY A 295 31.37 -14.68 13.91
C GLY A 295 30.22 -14.20 14.81
N GLY A 296 28.98 -14.23 14.35
CA GLY A 296 27.79 -13.93 15.14
C GLY A 296 27.11 -15.21 15.60
N ARG A 297 26.80 -15.33 16.89
CA ARG A 297 25.92 -16.39 17.41
C ARG A 297 24.53 -16.17 16.78
N GLY A 298 24.19 -16.94 15.75
CA GLY A 298 22.87 -16.90 15.11
C GLY A 298 21.75 -17.19 16.11
N VAL A 299 20.51 -16.79 15.78
CA VAL A 299 19.32 -17.02 16.61
C VAL A 299 19.09 -18.53 16.72
N ARG A 300 18.97 -19.07 17.93
CA ARG A 300 18.68 -20.50 18.19
C ARG A 300 17.23 -20.71 18.61
N PHE A 301 16.77 -21.97 18.68
CA PHE A 301 15.42 -22.25 19.19
C PHE A 301 15.24 -21.83 20.65
N ASN A 302 16.31 -21.81 21.44
CA ASN A 302 16.29 -21.31 22.82
C ASN A 302 16.04 -19.80 22.91
N ASP A 303 16.34 -19.04 21.85
CA ASP A 303 16.12 -17.59 21.83
C ASP A 303 14.68 -17.23 21.42
N VAL A 304 13.96 -18.17 20.80
CA VAL A 304 12.54 -18.02 20.45
C VAL A 304 11.73 -18.57 21.62
N ALA A 305 11.11 -17.72 22.44
CA ALA A 305 10.22 -18.16 23.52
C ALA A 305 8.83 -18.57 22.99
N GLY A 306 8.16 -19.52 23.65
CA GLY A 306 6.86 -20.05 23.22
C GLY A 306 6.88 -20.84 21.90
N LEU A 307 5.77 -20.80 21.16
CA LEU A 307 5.57 -21.42 19.85
C LEU A 307 5.84 -22.92 19.83
N LYS A 308 5.37 -23.65 20.85
CA LYS A 308 5.68 -25.08 21.04
C LYS A 308 5.23 -25.92 19.85
N GLU A 309 4.00 -25.71 19.38
CA GLU A 309 3.42 -26.42 18.23
C GLU A 309 4.18 -26.10 16.93
N ALA A 310 4.36 -24.82 16.63
CA ALA A 310 5.08 -24.40 15.43
C ALA A 310 6.54 -24.88 15.43
N LYS A 311 7.21 -24.94 16.59
CA LYS A 311 8.55 -25.52 16.75
C LYS A 311 8.58 -26.99 16.39
N ILE A 312 7.59 -27.78 16.82
CA ILE A 312 7.50 -29.21 16.48
C ILE A 312 7.39 -29.39 14.97
N GLU A 313 6.53 -28.61 14.31
CA GLU A 313 6.39 -28.68 12.86
C GLU A 313 7.67 -28.26 12.12
N VAL A 314 8.35 -27.20 12.57
CA VAL A 314 9.60 -26.78 11.91
C VAL A 314 10.79 -27.70 12.21
N MET A 315 10.76 -28.44 13.33
CA MET A 315 11.81 -29.40 13.70
C MET A 315 11.91 -30.55 12.69
N GLU A 316 10.83 -30.93 12.00
CA GLU A 316 10.87 -31.92 10.91
C GLU A 316 11.83 -31.48 9.79
N PHE A 317 11.82 -30.20 9.42
CA PHE A 317 12.72 -29.67 8.38
C PHE A 317 14.17 -29.66 8.86
N VAL A 318 14.40 -29.36 10.14
CA VAL A 318 15.75 -29.40 10.74
C VAL A 318 16.30 -30.82 10.74
N ASP A 319 15.49 -31.81 11.16
CA ASP A 319 15.91 -33.22 11.18
C ASP A 319 16.19 -33.74 9.77
N TYR A 320 15.34 -33.38 8.80
CA TYR A 320 15.58 -33.71 7.40
C TYR A 320 16.89 -33.12 6.87
N LEU A 321 17.18 -31.84 7.15
CA LEU A 321 18.43 -31.20 6.69
C LEU A 321 19.67 -31.82 7.34
N LYS A 322 19.57 -32.31 8.59
CA LYS A 322 20.65 -33.01 9.29
C LYS A 322 20.83 -34.45 8.85
N ARG A 323 19.73 -35.18 8.60
CA ARG A 323 19.72 -36.62 8.30
C ARG A 323 18.89 -36.94 7.05
N PRO A 324 19.25 -36.44 5.86
CA PRO A 324 18.44 -36.61 4.65
C PRO A 324 18.36 -38.07 4.18
N GLU A 325 19.40 -38.88 4.44
CA GLU A 325 19.44 -40.28 4.02
C GLU A 325 18.36 -41.14 4.69
N HIS A 326 18.04 -40.86 5.96
CA HIS A 326 17.00 -41.60 6.67
C HIS A 326 15.63 -41.46 5.96
N TYR A 327 15.26 -40.24 5.60
CA TYR A 327 14.02 -39.98 4.86
C TYR A 327 14.04 -40.56 3.44
N LYS A 328 15.20 -40.55 2.75
CA LYS A 328 15.35 -41.17 1.43
C LYS A 328 15.15 -42.69 1.49
N THR A 329 15.70 -43.37 2.50
CA THR A 329 15.55 -44.84 2.63
C THR A 329 14.10 -45.25 2.86
N LEU A 330 13.33 -44.42 3.57
CA LEU A 330 11.89 -44.63 3.81
C LEU A 330 11.02 -44.25 2.61
N GLY A 331 11.59 -43.68 1.53
CA GLY A 331 10.84 -43.19 0.38
C GLY A 331 9.97 -41.96 0.66
N ALA A 332 10.22 -41.26 1.78
CA ALA A 332 9.47 -40.07 2.16
C ALA A 332 9.80 -38.91 1.20
N LYS A 333 8.76 -38.28 0.66
CA LYS A 333 8.90 -37.06 -0.16
C LYS A 333 9.05 -35.86 0.77
N VAL A 334 10.07 -35.06 0.48
CA VAL A 334 10.41 -33.88 1.26
C VAL A 334 9.47 -32.74 0.86
N PRO A 335 8.84 -32.06 1.83
CA PRO A 335 8.09 -30.84 1.53
C PRO A 335 9.03 -29.79 0.93
N LYS A 336 8.71 -29.30 -0.26
CA LYS A 336 9.54 -28.33 -0.99
C LYS A 336 9.53 -26.96 -0.34
N GLY A 337 8.41 -26.59 0.29
CA GLY A 337 8.31 -25.37 1.04
C GLY A 337 7.23 -25.37 2.11
N ALA A 338 7.37 -24.42 3.03
CA ALA A 338 6.43 -24.16 4.12
C ALA A 338 6.08 -22.68 4.18
N LEU A 339 4.83 -22.39 4.49
CA LEU A 339 4.31 -21.05 4.68
C LEU A 339 4.01 -20.83 6.16
N LEU A 340 4.67 -19.83 6.74
CA LEU A 340 4.44 -19.34 8.10
C LEU A 340 3.33 -18.29 8.06
N LEU A 341 2.16 -18.66 8.57
CA LEU A 341 0.96 -17.82 8.60
C LEU A 341 0.78 -17.23 9.99
N GLY A 342 0.36 -15.97 10.10
CA GLY A 342 0.01 -15.42 11.41
C GLY A 342 0.06 -13.90 11.47
N PRO A 343 -0.47 -13.27 12.52
CA PRO A 343 -0.41 -11.83 12.69
C PRO A 343 1.03 -11.30 12.78
N PRO A 344 1.26 -10.02 12.45
CA PRO A 344 2.59 -9.42 12.54
C PRO A 344 3.13 -9.48 13.97
N GLY A 345 4.46 -9.51 14.11
CA GLY A 345 5.11 -9.47 15.43
C GLY A 345 5.13 -10.79 16.22
N CYS A 346 4.63 -11.91 15.67
CA CYS A 346 4.64 -13.22 16.35
C CYS A 346 5.92 -14.05 16.13
N GLY A 347 7.02 -13.42 15.72
CA GLY A 347 8.31 -14.11 15.61
C GLY A 347 8.50 -15.01 14.39
N LYS A 348 7.68 -14.91 13.34
CA LYS A 348 7.80 -15.71 12.09
C LYS A 348 9.22 -15.67 11.50
N THR A 349 9.78 -14.47 11.33
CA THR A 349 11.14 -14.26 10.81
C THR A 349 12.21 -14.80 11.77
N MET A 350 11.98 -14.73 13.09
CA MET A 350 12.92 -15.30 14.07
C MET A 350 12.90 -16.82 14.05
N LEU A 351 11.72 -17.43 13.92
CA LEU A 351 11.57 -18.87 13.80
C LEU A 351 12.29 -19.41 12.56
N ALA A 352 12.14 -18.76 11.41
CA ALA A 352 12.85 -19.15 10.19
C ALA A 352 14.39 -19.07 10.32
N LYS A 353 14.90 -18.02 10.98
CA LYS A 353 16.34 -17.88 11.29
C LYS A 353 16.83 -18.94 12.27
N ALA A 354 15.99 -19.29 13.26
CA ALA A 354 16.30 -20.35 14.22
C ALA A 354 16.41 -21.71 13.55
N VAL A 355 15.47 -22.06 12.65
CA VAL A 355 15.50 -23.30 11.87
C VAL A 355 16.82 -23.46 11.10
N ALA A 356 17.29 -22.39 10.44
CA ALA A 356 18.54 -22.43 9.69
C ALA A 356 19.78 -22.59 10.57
N THR A 357 19.83 -21.89 11.70
CA THR A 357 20.93 -21.98 12.67
C THR A 357 20.98 -23.38 13.30
N GLU A 358 19.82 -23.94 13.64
CA GLU A 358 19.70 -25.27 14.25
C GLU A 358 20.04 -26.37 13.25
N ALA A 359 19.68 -26.22 11.98
CA ALA A 359 20.09 -27.10 10.89
C ALA A 359 21.55 -26.90 10.46
N SER A 360 22.20 -25.80 10.87
CA SER A 360 23.57 -25.41 10.47
C SER A 360 23.74 -25.31 8.94
N VAL A 361 22.74 -24.75 8.27
CA VAL A 361 22.72 -24.54 6.81
C VAL A 361 22.69 -23.05 6.45
N PRO A 362 23.20 -22.64 5.27
CA PRO A 362 23.10 -21.26 4.81
C PRO A 362 21.64 -20.78 4.73
N PHE A 363 21.40 -19.56 5.21
CA PHE A 363 20.10 -18.89 5.19
C PHE A 363 20.12 -17.71 4.21
N LEU A 364 19.33 -17.81 3.14
CA LEU A 364 19.15 -16.73 2.17
C LEU A 364 17.80 -16.06 2.43
N SER A 365 17.80 -14.79 2.80
CA SER A 365 16.58 -14.03 3.12
C SER A 365 16.35 -12.91 2.11
N MET A 366 15.13 -12.77 1.63
CA MET A 366 14.67 -11.68 0.76
C MET A 366 13.26 -11.23 1.15
N ASN A 367 12.94 -9.95 1.06
CA ASN A 367 11.57 -9.48 1.29
C ASN A 367 10.77 -9.49 -0.03
N GLY A 368 9.51 -9.91 0.01
CA GLY A 368 8.57 -9.96 -1.11
C GLY A 368 8.43 -8.62 -1.85
N SER A 369 8.49 -7.51 -1.12
CA SER A 369 8.46 -6.16 -1.69
C SER A 369 9.68 -5.84 -2.56
N GLU A 370 10.82 -6.50 -2.35
CA GLU A 370 12.04 -6.32 -3.15
C GLU A 370 11.92 -6.91 -4.56
N PHE A 371 10.87 -7.66 -4.85
CA PHE A 371 10.62 -8.16 -6.21
C PHE A 371 9.72 -7.25 -7.04
N ILE A 372 9.07 -6.25 -6.43
CA ILE A 372 8.18 -5.31 -7.12
C ILE A 372 9.00 -4.10 -7.56
N GLU A 373 9.09 -3.89 -8.87
CA GLU A 373 9.87 -2.79 -9.45
C GLU A 373 9.12 -2.09 -10.58
N MET A 374 9.46 -0.82 -10.83
CA MET A 374 8.83 -0.06 -11.93
C MET A 374 9.18 -0.60 -13.32
N ILE A 375 10.22 -1.44 -13.44
CA ILE A 375 10.71 -2.00 -14.69
C ILE A 375 10.24 -3.45 -14.81
N GLY A 376 9.36 -3.70 -15.77
CA GLY A 376 8.84 -5.03 -16.06
C GLY A 376 9.94 -6.06 -16.34
N GLY A 377 9.81 -7.24 -15.73
CA GLY A 377 10.72 -8.37 -15.90
C GLY A 377 11.96 -8.36 -14.99
N LEU A 378 12.19 -7.29 -14.22
CA LEU A 378 13.29 -7.24 -13.25
C LEU A 378 13.04 -8.16 -12.05
N GLY A 379 11.81 -8.17 -11.51
CA GLY A 379 11.40 -9.08 -10.43
C GLY A 379 11.61 -10.55 -10.81
N ALA A 380 11.16 -10.96 -11.99
CA ALA A 380 11.36 -12.31 -12.52
C ALA A 380 12.85 -12.68 -12.73
N ALA A 381 13.72 -11.71 -13.05
CA ALA A 381 15.17 -11.97 -13.11
C ALA A 381 15.76 -12.21 -11.71
N ARG A 382 15.36 -11.41 -10.71
CA ARG A 382 15.80 -11.57 -9.32
C ARG A 382 15.37 -12.91 -8.73
N VAL A 383 14.15 -13.38 -9.01
CA VAL A 383 13.68 -14.70 -8.58
C VAL A 383 14.59 -15.81 -9.14
N ARG A 384 14.95 -15.75 -10.43
CA ARG A 384 15.84 -16.76 -11.04
C ARG A 384 17.23 -16.75 -10.41
N ASP A 385 17.79 -15.56 -10.19
CA ASP A 385 19.12 -15.39 -9.58
C ASP A 385 19.13 -15.89 -8.12
N LEU A 386 18.06 -15.61 -7.37
CA LEU A 386 17.90 -16.06 -5.98
C LEU A 386 17.89 -17.58 -5.87
N PHE A 387 17.10 -18.26 -6.72
CA PHE A 387 17.05 -19.72 -6.76
C PHE A 387 18.37 -20.34 -7.25
N LYS A 388 19.08 -19.66 -8.16
CA LYS A 388 20.41 -20.08 -8.60
C LYS A 388 21.44 -20.02 -7.47
N GLU A 389 21.44 -18.96 -6.67
CA GLU A 389 22.34 -18.83 -5.52
C GLU A 389 22.00 -19.82 -4.40
N ALA A 390 20.70 -20.09 -4.15
CA ALA A 390 20.28 -21.12 -3.21
C ALA A 390 20.77 -22.52 -3.63
N ARG A 391 20.59 -22.89 -4.90
CA ARG A 391 21.07 -24.17 -5.44
C ARG A 391 22.59 -24.34 -5.31
N LYS A 392 23.35 -23.26 -5.52
CA LYS A 392 24.83 -23.27 -5.39
C LYS A 392 25.29 -23.58 -3.96
N ARG A 393 24.47 -23.29 -2.96
CA ARG A 393 24.78 -23.40 -1.52
C ARG A 393 24.03 -24.55 -0.85
N SER A 394 23.49 -25.50 -1.63
CA SER A 394 22.74 -26.64 -1.10
C SER A 394 23.61 -27.55 -0.21
N PRO A 395 23.09 -28.05 0.93
CA PRO A 395 21.75 -27.82 1.47
C PRO A 395 21.58 -26.40 2.04
N SER A 396 20.47 -25.72 1.72
CA SER A 396 20.23 -24.32 2.14
C SER A 396 18.75 -24.03 2.37
N ILE A 397 18.46 -23.00 3.16
CA ILE A 397 17.10 -22.49 3.35
C ILE A 397 16.95 -21.16 2.62
N LEU A 398 15.92 -21.07 1.79
CA LEU A 398 15.49 -19.85 1.12
C LEU A 398 14.27 -19.28 1.86
N TYR A 399 14.39 -18.08 2.41
CA TYR A 399 13.32 -17.39 3.13
C TYR A 399 12.81 -16.16 2.37
N ILE A 400 11.50 -16.11 2.15
CA ILE A 400 10.79 -14.98 1.53
C ILE A 400 9.81 -14.38 2.54
N ASP A 401 10.12 -13.19 3.06
CA ASP A 401 9.18 -12.46 3.94
C ASP A 401 8.11 -11.73 3.12
N GLU A 402 6.95 -11.44 3.70
CA GLU A 402 5.86 -10.68 3.05
C GLU A 402 5.53 -11.16 1.62
N ILE A 403 5.38 -12.48 1.46
CA ILE A 403 5.12 -13.09 0.14
C ILE A 403 3.82 -12.58 -0.51
N ASP A 404 2.89 -12.02 0.28
CA ASP A 404 1.66 -11.38 -0.21
C ASP A 404 1.90 -10.16 -1.09
N ALA A 405 3.11 -9.56 -1.07
CA ALA A 405 3.50 -8.52 -2.00
C ALA A 405 3.48 -9.00 -3.47
N ILE A 406 4.01 -10.21 -3.74
CA ILE A 406 4.03 -10.83 -5.08
C ILE A 406 2.95 -11.90 -5.27
N GLY A 407 2.42 -12.45 -4.19
CA GLY A 407 1.49 -13.57 -4.17
C GLY A 407 0.02 -13.16 -4.22
N LYS A 408 -0.30 -11.88 -4.42
CA LYS A 408 -1.68 -11.38 -4.38
C LYS A 408 -2.54 -12.01 -5.47
N LYS A 409 -3.70 -12.54 -5.08
CA LYS A 409 -4.70 -13.10 -5.98
C LYS A 409 -5.06 -12.08 -7.06
N ARG A 410 -5.11 -12.54 -8.31
CA ARG A 410 -5.65 -11.77 -9.44
C ARG A 410 -6.99 -11.18 -9.02
N SER A 411 -7.11 -9.85 -8.98
CA SER A 411 -8.44 -9.23 -8.92
C SER A 411 -9.14 -9.63 -10.20
N GLY A 412 -9.97 -10.67 -10.11
CA GLY A 412 -10.68 -11.21 -11.24
C GLY A 412 -11.43 -10.07 -11.91
N THR A 413 -11.06 -9.81 -13.15
CA THR A 413 -11.75 -8.92 -14.08
C THR A 413 -13.16 -9.47 -14.29
N GLY A 414 -14.06 -9.19 -13.34
CA GLY A 414 -15.46 -9.57 -13.34
C GLY A 414 -16.32 -8.40 -13.79
N GLY A 415 -16.45 -8.24 -15.11
CA GLY A 415 -17.64 -7.65 -15.74
C GLY A 415 -17.66 -6.13 -15.94
N GLY A 416 -17.29 -5.70 -17.15
CA GLY A 416 -17.92 -4.54 -17.79
C GLY A 416 -17.02 -3.35 -18.12
N GLY A 417 -16.59 -3.29 -19.39
CA GLY A 417 -16.40 -2.01 -20.09
C GLY A 417 -15.06 -1.30 -19.91
N GLY A 418 -14.21 -1.42 -20.93
CA GLY A 418 -13.40 -0.35 -21.51
C GLY A 418 -12.74 0.70 -20.60
N THR A 419 -11.41 0.69 -20.67
CA THR A 419 -10.48 1.84 -20.46
C THR A 419 -10.15 2.22 -19.02
N SER A 420 -8.83 2.37 -18.78
CA SER A 420 -8.13 2.96 -17.63
C SER A 420 -8.18 2.24 -16.28
N GLY A 421 -7.11 1.49 -15.97
CA GLY A 421 -6.85 0.91 -14.65
C GLY A 421 -5.54 0.12 -14.53
N THR A 422 -4.41 0.85 -14.60
CA THR A 422 -3.16 0.58 -13.86
C THR A 422 -2.29 -0.65 -14.24
N GLY A 423 -1.19 -0.41 -14.96
CA GLY A 423 -0.15 -1.39 -15.33
C GLY A 423 0.74 -1.91 -14.19
N SER A 424 0.23 -2.00 -12.95
CA SER A 424 0.95 -2.54 -11.79
C SER A 424 0.73 -4.04 -11.59
N THR A 425 -0.42 -4.58 -12.00
CA THR A 425 -0.75 -6.00 -11.76
C THR A 425 0.07 -6.96 -12.64
N GLY A 426 0.43 -6.55 -13.85
CA GLY A 426 1.13 -7.44 -14.80
C GLY A 426 2.57 -7.80 -14.39
N GLU A 427 3.27 -6.93 -13.67
CA GLU A 427 4.66 -7.15 -13.24
C GLU A 427 4.73 -8.10 -12.03
N SER A 428 3.89 -7.86 -11.03
CA SER A 428 3.69 -8.77 -9.90
C SER A 428 3.28 -10.17 -10.37
N GLU A 429 2.36 -10.26 -11.34
CA GLU A 429 1.95 -11.55 -11.94
C GLU A 429 3.09 -12.27 -12.67
N GLN A 430 3.91 -11.54 -13.42
CA GLN A 430 5.05 -12.14 -14.13
C GLN A 430 6.08 -12.70 -13.15
N THR A 431 6.38 -11.94 -12.09
CA THR A 431 7.28 -12.35 -11.01
C THR A 431 6.72 -13.56 -10.25
N LEU A 432 5.42 -13.57 -9.94
CA LEU A 432 4.74 -14.70 -9.30
C LEU A 432 4.84 -15.97 -10.14
N ASN A 433 4.50 -15.89 -11.44
CA ASN A 433 4.60 -17.04 -12.33
C ASN A 433 6.03 -17.57 -12.41
N GLN A 434 7.03 -16.68 -12.42
CA GLN A 434 8.44 -17.10 -12.40
C GLN A 434 8.80 -17.83 -11.09
N LEU A 435 8.30 -17.37 -9.94
CA LEU A 435 8.46 -18.08 -8.67
C LEU A 435 7.86 -19.48 -8.73
N LEU A 436 6.64 -19.61 -9.27
CA LEU A 436 5.98 -20.90 -9.44
C LEU A 436 6.79 -21.86 -10.35
N VAL A 437 7.34 -21.35 -11.45
CA VAL A 437 8.18 -22.13 -12.37
C VAL A 437 9.45 -22.63 -11.67
N GLU A 438 10.10 -21.80 -10.87
CA GLU A 438 11.31 -22.21 -10.13
C GLU A 438 10.98 -23.24 -9.04
N MET A 439 9.85 -23.11 -8.33
CA MET A 439 9.40 -24.09 -7.31
C MET A 439 9.05 -25.45 -7.93
N ASP A 440 8.32 -25.44 -9.06
CA ASP A 440 7.95 -26.67 -9.77
C ASP A 440 9.19 -27.33 -10.40
N GLY A 441 10.13 -26.52 -10.90
CA GLY A 441 11.38 -26.95 -11.53
C GLY A 441 12.44 -27.49 -10.57
N MET A 442 12.28 -27.32 -9.25
CA MET A 442 13.18 -27.91 -8.26
C MET A 442 13.03 -29.43 -8.20
N ALA A 443 14.14 -30.15 -8.39
CA ALA A 443 14.16 -31.58 -8.17
C ALA A 443 14.14 -31.85 -6.65
N THR A 444 13.45 -32.91 -6.21
CA THR A 444 13.41 -33.33 -4.80
C THR A 444 14.81 -33.60 -4.21
N ARG A 445 15.83 -33.74 -5.06
CA ARG A 445 17.23 -34.01 -4.68
C ARG A 445 18.07 -32.76 -4.43
N ASP A 446 17.58 -31.56 -4.75
CA ASP A 446 18.38 -30.34 -4.73
C ASP A 446 18.65 -29.79 -3.33
N GLY A 447 18.07 -30.38 -2.26
CA GLY A 447 18.40 -30.05 -0.86
C GLY A 447 18.07 -28.61 -0.43
N VAL A 448 17.27 -27.89 -1.21
CA VAL A 448 16.82 -26.52 -0.91
C VAL A 448 15.40 -26.55 -0.35
N ILE A 449 15.19 -25.90 0.79
CA ILE A 449 13.87 -25.76 1.43
C ILE A 449 13.45 -24.29 1.36
N ILE A 450 12.21 -24.05 0.93
CA ILE A 450 11.65 -22.70 0.80
C ILE A 450 10.73 -22.41 1.98
N LEU A 451 11.08 -21.43 2.79
CA LEU A 451 10.22 -20.89 3.84
C LEU A 451 9.66 -19.55 3.36
N ALA A 452 8.38 -19.30 3.54
CA ALA A 452 7.78 -18.00 3.28
C ALA A 452 6.92 -17.58 4.46
N SER A 453 6.74 -16.28 4.67
CA SER A 453 5.83 -15.74 5.68
C SER A 453 4.84 -14.76 5.07
N THR A 454 3.63 -14.75 5.62
CA THR A 454 2.66 -13.70 5.33
C THR A 454 1.84 -13.38 6.57
N ASN A 455 1.34 -12.15 6.64
CA ASN A 455 0.34 -11.75 7.61
C ASN A 455 -1.10 -11.97 7.10
N ARG A 456 -1.26 -12.27 5.81
CA ARG A 456 -2.55 -12.24 5.10
C ARG A 456 -2.73 -13.44 4.18
N ALA A 457 -3.03 -14.59 4.80
CA ALA A 457 -3.23 -15.85 4.07
C ALA A 457 -4.37 -15.76 3.03
N GLU A 458 -5.38 -14.95 3.30
CA GLU A 458 -6.61 -14.80 2.50
C GLU A 458 -6.38 -14.12 1.15
N VAL A 459 -5.34 -13.29 1.05
CA VAL A 459 -5.01 -12.53 -0.16
C VAL A 459 -4.16 -13.34 -1.12
N LEU A 460 -3.53 -14.43 -0.65
CA LEU A 460 -2.62 -15.23 -1.46
C LEU A 460 -3.32 -15.98 -2.60
N ASP A 461 -2.62 -16.10 -3.72
CA ASP A 461 -3.05 -16.92 -4.84
C ASP A 461 -3.05 -18.40 -4.44
N LYS A 462 -4.19 -19.06 -4.66
CA LYS A 462 -4.37 -20.51 -4.43
C LYS A 462 -3.36 -21.36 -5.20
N ALA A 463 -2.74 -20.83 -6.25
CA ALA A 463 -1.66 -21.49 -6.97
C ALA A 463 -0.43 -21.74 -6.08
N LEU A 464 -0.09 -20.83 -5.16
CA LEU A 464 1.05 -20.99 -4.25
C LEU A 464 0.81 -22.12 -3.23
N LEU A 465 -0.45 -22.32 -2.82
CA LEU A 465 -0.89 -23.29 -1.81
C LEU A 465 -1.12 -24.70 -2.38
N ARG A 466 -0.73 -24.97 -3.63
CA ARG A 466 -0.90 -26.29 -4.25
C ARG A 466 0.22 -27.25 -3.81
N PRO A 467 -0.08 -28.55 -3.66
CA PRO A 467 0.95 -29.56 -3.40
C PRO A 467 2.07 -29.55 -4.46
N GLY A 468 3.31 -29.70 -4.01
CA GLY A 468 4.54 -29.49 -4.76
C GLY A 468 5.16 -28.08 -4.61
N ARG A 469 4.55 -27.17 -3.84
CA ARG A 469 4.98 -25.77 -3.65
C ARG A 469 5.09 -25.44 -2.18
N PHE A 470 4.16 -24.66 -1.62
CA PHE A 470 4.01 -24.50 -0.17
C PHE A 470 3.09 -25.59 0.34
N ASP A 471 3.69 -26.74 0.65
CA ASP A 471 2.96 -27.96 1.02
C ASP A 471 2.54 -27.95 2.48
N ARG A 472 3.31 -27.24 3.32
CA ARG A 472 3.07 -27.09 4.74
C ARG A 472 2.61 -25.67 5.04
N HIS A 473 1.56 -25.55 5.83
CA HIS A 473 1.05 -24.27 6.34
C HIS A 473 1.14 -24.31 7.86
N ILE A 474 2.09 -23.57 8.41
CA ILE A 474 2.34 -23.52 9.85
C ILE A 474 1.66 -22.25 10.36
N LEU A 475 0.59 -22.43 11.15
CA LEU A 475 -0.13 -21.32 11.75
C LEU A 475 0.59 -20.89 13.03
N ILE A 476 0.92 -19.61 13.11
CA ILE A 476 1.55 -18.96 14.24
C ILE A 476 0.55 -17.92 14.75
N ASP A 477 -0.25 -18.29 15.73
CA ASP A 477 -1.22 -17.41 16.36
C ASP A 477 -0.58 -16.46 17.38
N LEU A 478 -1.39 -15.55 17.93
CA LEU A 478 -0.98 -14.73 19.08
C LEU A 478 -0.63 -15.63 20.27
N PRO A 479 0.40 -15.27 21.06
CA PRO A 479 0.86 -16.10 22.15
C PRO A 479 -0.20 -16.28 23.26
N THR A 480 -0.33 -17.52 23.72
CA THR A 480 -1.16 -17.89 24.88
C THR A 480 -0.59 -17.31 26.18
N LEU A 481 -1.36 -17.28 27.27
CA LEU A 481 -0.88 -16.81 28.58
C LEU A 481 0.47 -17.42 29.03
N PRO A 482 0.68 -18.75 29.00
CA PRO A 482 1.96 -19.33 29.38
C PRO A 482 3.09 -18.93 28.42
N GLU A 483 2.82 -18.82 27.12
CA GLU A 483 3.82 -18.37 26.15
C GLU A 483 4.18 -16.89 26.34
N ARG A 484 3.21 -16.03 26.66
CA ARG A 484 3.48 -14.62 27.00
C ARG A 484 4.39 -14.53 28.21
N LYS A 485 4.18 -15.36 29.24
CA LYS A 485 5.07 -15.45 30.41
C LYS A 485 6.50 -15.80 29.99
N GLU A 486 6.68 -16.85 29.18
CA GLU A 486 8.00 -17.25 28.66
C GLU A 486 8.66 -16.12 27.84
N ILE A 487 7.89 -15.41 27.00
CA ILE A 487 8.37 -14.30 26.18
C ILE A 487 8.80 -13.12 27.07
N PHE A 488 8.01 -12.75 28.09
CA PHE A 488 8.40 -11.73 29.06
C PHE A 488 9.70 -12.10 29.77
N GLU A 489 9.83 -13.33 30.26
CA GLU A 489 11.04 -13.78 30.95
C GLU A 489 12.27 -13.67 30.06
N GLN A 490 12.16 -14.04 28.78
CA GLN A 490 13.26 -13.93 27.83
C GLN A 490 13.67 -12.47 27.57
N HIS A 491 12.73 -11.55 27.39
CA HIS A 491 13.04 -10.13 27.17
C HIS A 491 13.46 -9.39 28.45
N LEU A 492 12.97 -9.81 29.61
CA LEU A 492 13.33 -9.24 30.91
C LEU A 492 14.76 -9.61 31.34
N ARG A 493 15.30 -10.74 30.86
CA ARG A 493 16.69 -11.15 31.12
C ARG A 493 17.74 -10.18 30.58
N SER A 494 17.42 -9.42 29.53
CA SER A 494 18.35 -8.44 28.96
C SER A 494 18.31 -7.08 29.68
N ILE A 495 17.39 -6.88 30.62
CA ILE A 495 17.15 -5.61 31.32
C ILE A 495 17.61 -5.70 32.78
N VAL A 496 18.14 -4.61 33.32
CA VAL A 496 18.54 -4.51 34.73
C VAL A 496 17.30 -4.26 35.60
N LEU A 497 16.81 -5.30 36.27
CA LEU A 497 15.61 -5.28 37.12
C LEU A 497 15.96 -5.21 38.61
N ASP A 498 15.04 -4.69 39.41
CA ASP A 498 15.15 -4.71 40.89
C ASP A 498 14.98 -6.12 41.47
N LYS A 499 14.00 -6.88 40.95
CA LYS A 499 13.76 -8.28 41.34
C LYS A 499 13.95 -9.22 40.16
N LYS A 500 14.01 -10.53 40.44
CA LYS A 500 14.10 -11.55 39.40
C LYS A 500 12.92 -11.47 38.40
N PRO A 501 13.13 -11.77 37.09
CA PRO A 501 12.09 -11.70 36.06
C PRO A 501 10.80 -12.46 36.38
N GLU A 502 10.91 -13.61 37.04
CA GLU A 502 9.79 -14.51 37.33
C GLU A 502 8.75 -13.88 38.27
N ASN A 503 9.15 -12.88 39.07
CA ASN A 503 8.25 -12.15 39.96
C ASN A 503 7.30 -11.22 39.19
N TYR A 504 7.66 -10.81 37.97
CA TYR A 504 6.87 -9.88 37.16
C TYR A 504 6.13 -10.59 36.03
N SER A 505 6.74 -11.61 35.42
CA SER A 505 6.25 -12.25 34.18
C SER A 505 4.81 -12.72 34.27
N ALA A 506 4.43 -13.34 35.39
CA ALA A 506 3.07 -13.80 35.69
C ALA A 506 2.02 -12.68 35.57
N ARG A 507 2.25 -11.59 36.30
CA ARG A 507 1.33 -10.45 36.34
C ARG A 507 1.29 -9.72 34.99
N LEU A 508 2.45 -9.53 34.35
CA LEU A 508 2.51 -8.84 33.06
C LEU A 508 1.77 -9.61 31.96
N ALA A 509 1.93 -10.94 31.91
CA ALA A 509 1.25 -11.78 30.93
C ALA A 509 -0.29 -11.72 31.03
N GLN A 510 -0.83 -11.50 32.23
CA GLN A 510 -2.27 -11.29 32.46
C GLN A 510 -2.73 -9.89 32.03
N LEU A 511 -1.90 -8.86 32.24
CA LEU A 511 -2.21 -7.48 31.87
C LEU A 511 -2.10 -7.20 30.36
N THR A 512 -1.52 -8.11 29.57
CA THR A 512 -1.26 -7.90 28.13
C THR A 512 -1.88 -9.01 27.25
N PRO A 513 -3.21 -9.18 27.26
CA PRO A 513 -3.87 -10.07 26.31
C PRO A 513 -3.66 -9.68 24.87
N GLY A 514 -3.59 -10.68 23.99
CA GLY A 514 -3.55 -10.43 22.55
C GLY A 514 -2.32 -9.66 22.08
N PHE A 515 -1.34 -9.44 22.96
CA PHE A 515 -0.07 -8.83 22.59
C PHE A 515 0.73 -9.84 21.79
N SER A 516 1.30 -9.39 20.68
CA SER A 516 2.29 -10.17 19.95
C SER A 516 3.62 -10.20 20.71
N GLY A 517 4.53 -11.11 20.33
CA GLY A 517 5.88 -11.15 20.89
C GLY A 517 6.63 -9.82 20.70
N ALA A 518 6.42 -9.14 19.57
CA ALA A 518 6.97 -7.82 19.30
C ALA A 518 6.38 -6.73 20.22
N ASP A 519 5.09 -6.78 20.53
CA ASP A 519 4.48 -5.84 21.47
C ASP A 519 5.04 -6.02 22.89
N ILE A 520 5.25 -7.27 23.32
CA ILE A 520 5.88 -7.59 24.60
C ILE A 520 7.33 -7.09 24.66
N ALA A 521 8.11 -7.30 23.60
CA ALA A 521 9.46 -6.76 23.48
C ALA A 521 9.46 -5.23 23.58
N ASN A 522 8.48 -4.57 22.95
CA ASN A 522 8.31 -3.13 23.01
C ASN A 522 7.95 -2.64 24.43
N VAL A 523 7.06 -3.34 25.15
CA VAL A 523 6.75 -3.04 26.56
C VAL A 523 8.02 -3.09 27.43
N CYS A 524 8.82 -4.13 27.29
CA CYS A 524 10.06 -4.28 28.05
C CYS A 524 11.05 -3.13 27.74
N ASN A 525 11.20 -2.77 26.46
CA ASN A 525 12.04 -1.66 26.04
C ASN A 525 11.53 -0.29 26.54
N GLU A 526 10.23 -0.02 26.45
CA GLU A 526 9.63 1.22 26.95
C GLU A 526 9.76 1.36 28.47
N ALA A 527 9.69 0.25 29.22
CA ALA A 527 9.94 0.26 30.67
C ALA A 527 11.38 0.68 30.99
N ALA A 528 12.35 0.14 30.25
CA ALA A 528 13.76 0.52 30.38
C ALA A 528 14.00 2.00 30.01
N LEU A 529 13.40 2.47 28.91
CA LEU A 529 13.47 3.87 28.48
C LEU A 529 12.83 4.82 29.50
N HIS A 530 11.72 4.41 30.13
CA HIS A 530 11.08 5.19 31.19
C HIS A 530 11.98 5.31 32.42
N ALA A 531 12.51 4.19 32.90
CA ALA A 531 13.44 4.16 34.03
C ALA A 531 14.69 5.03 33.76
N ALA A 532 15.25 4.94 32.54
CA ALA A 532 16.38 5.76 32.10
C ALA A 532 16.04 7.26 32.08
N ARG A 533 14.84 7.64 31.61
CA ARG A 533 14.39 9.04 31.61
C ARG A 533 14.24 9.61 33.02
N VAL A 534 13.77 8.79 33.97
CA VAL A 534 13.65 9.14 35.39
C VAL A 534 15.00 9.04 36.13
N LYS A 535 16.06 8.58 35.44
CA LYS A 535 17.42 8.37 36.00
C LYS A 535 17.44 7.35 37.15
N LYS A 536 16.57 6.32 37.08
CA LYS A 536 16.61 5.17 38.00
C LYS A 536 17.80 4.25 37.68
N LYS A 537 18.28 3.51 38.68
CA LYS A 537 19.38 2.53 38.52
C LYS A 537 18.92 1.17 38.00
N SER A 538 17.67 0.80 38.29
CA SER A 538 17.03 -0.44 37.88
C SER A 538 15.58 -0.18 37.49
N VAL A 539 14.99 -1.08 36.71
CA VAL A 539 13.59 -1.03 36.29
C VAL A 539 12.72 -1.67 37.38
N GLU A 540 11.68 -0.96 37.81
CA GLU A 540 10.72 -1.39 38.83
C GLU A 540 9.38 -1.85 38.20
N GLY A 541 8.53 -2.50 39.01
CA GLY A 541 7.18 -2.92 38.57
C GLY A 541 6.25 -1.75 38.17
N SER A 542 6.50 -0.55 38.71
CA SER A 542 5.80 0.68 38.35
C SER A 542 6.13 1.13 36.92
N ASP A 543 7.39 1.00 36.51
CA ASP A 543 7.86 1.33 35.15
C ASP A 543 7.31 0.34 34.11
N LEU A 544 7.22 -0.94 34.48
CA LEU A 544 6.60 -1.98 33.64
C LEU A 544 5.09 -1.73 33.44
N SER A 545 4.38 -1.36 34.51
CA SER A 545 2.96 -1.02 34.43
C SER A 545 2.73 0.22 33.58
N TYR A 546 3.58 1.24 33.73
CA TYR A 546 3.57 2.44 32.88
C TYR A 546 3.81 2.10 31.39
N ALA A 547 4.76 1.19 31.11
CA ALA A 547 5.06 0.79 29.75
C ALA A 547 3.89 0.07 29.07
N ILE A 548 3.19 -0.80 29.79
CA ILE A 548 1.95 -1.43 29.30
C ILE A 548 0.92 -0.36 28.91
N ASP A 549 0.68 0.61 29.79
CA ASP A 549 -0.28 1.69 29.53
C ASP A 549 0.10 2.55 28.34
N ARG A 550 1.39 2.82 28.21
CA ARG A 550 1.93 3.58 27.09
C ARG A 550 1.77 2.84 25.75
N VAL A 551 1.96 1.52 25.73
CA VAL A 551 1.79 0.71 24.51
C VAL A 551 0.30 0.55 24.15
N LEU A 552 -0.57 0.36 25.14
CA LEU A 552 -2.02 0.25 24.96
C LEU A 552 -2.66 1.56 24.49
N CYS A 553 -2.41 2.65 25.21
CA CYS A 553 -3.19 3.89 25.10
C CYS A 553 -2.39 5.04 24.47
N GLY A 554 -1.08 4.84 24.24
CA GLY A 554 -0.17 5.89 23.82
C GLY A 554 0.36 6.71 25.01
N PRO A 555 1.22 7.71 24.75
CA PRO A 555 1.80 8.51 25.82
C PRO A 555 0.73 9.31 26.57
N GLU A 556 0.91 9.41 27.89
CA GLU A 556 0.13 10.26 28.79
C GLU A 556 0.29 11.75 28.39
N LYS A 557 -0.83 12.45 28.22
CA LYS A 557 -0.85 13.88 27.88
C LYS A 557 -0.78 14.72 29.16
N LYS A 558 0.43 15.15 29.54
CA LYS A 558 0.63 16.08 30.67
C LYS A 558 0.30 17.55 30.35
N SER A 559 0.24 17.93 29.07
CA SER A 559 0.15 19.33 28.62
C SER A 559 -1.27 19.88 28.48
N HIS A 560 -2.29 19.02 28.43
CA HIS A 560 -3.69 19.45 28.40
C HIS A 560 -4.31 19.21 29.77
N GLY A 561 -4.43 20.27 30.57
CA GLY A 561 -5.20 20.20 31.81
C GLY A 561 -6.67 19.96 31.50
N VAL A 562 -7.16 18.77 31.85
CA VAL A 562 -8.60 18.45 31.79
C VAL A 562 -9.32 19.29 32.85
N SER A 563 -10.43 19.94 32.48
CA SER A 563 -11.22 20.74 33.42
C SER A 563 -11.68 19.86 34.60
N PRO A 564 -11.73 20.37 35.85
CA PRO A 564 -12.23 19.58 36.98
C PRO A 564 -13.64 19.01 36.76
N ILE A 565 -14.47 19.73 36.01
CA ILE A 565 -15.82 19.28 35.63
C ILE A 565 -15.75 18.10 34.66
N GLU A 566 -14.90 18.18 33.65
CA GLU A 566 -14.70 17.13 32.66
C GLU A 566 -14.07 15.88 33.30
N LYS A 567 -13.07 16.08 34.19
CA LYS A 567 -12.48 15.00 34.98
C LYS A 567 -13.52 14.31 35.86
N ARG A 568 -14.45 15.07 36.45
CA ARG A 568 -15.60 14.52 37.19
C ARG A 568 -16.49 13.67 36.29
N ILE A 569 -16.87 14.16 35.11
CA ILE A 569 -17.71 13.38 34.19
C ILE A 569 -17.04 12.06 33.79
N VAL A 570 -15.75 12.11 33.44
CA VAL A 570 -14.96 10.92 33.09
C VAL A 570 -14.87 9.95 34.27
N ALA A 571 -14.69 10.42 35.50
CA ALA A 571 -14.65 9.54 36.67
C ALA A 571 -15.96 8.76 36.88
N TYR A 572 -17.12 9.41 36.72
CA TYR A 572 -18.40 8.72 36.80
C TYR A 572 -18.65 7.80 35.59
N HIS A 573 -18.16 8.17 34.41
CA HIS A 573 -18.22 7.33 33.22
C HIS A 573 -17.45 6.01 33.42
N GLU A 574 -16.19 6.10 33.83
CA GLU A 574 -15.35 4.93 34.08
C GLU A 574 -15.82 4.11 35.29
N ALA A 575 -16.31 4.76 36.34
CA ALA A 575 -16.94 4.09 37.48
C ALA A 575 -18.21 3.32 37.06
N GLY A 576 -18.98 3.84 36.11
CA GLY A 576 -20.15 3.17 35.54
C GLY A 576 -19.79 1.86 34.85
N HIS A 577 -18.75 1.86 34.02
CA HIS A 577 -18.22 0.63 33.41
C HIS A 577 -17.76 -0.37 34.47
N ALA A 578 -16.92 0.09 35.40
CA ALA A 578 -16.34 -0.74 36.46
C ALA A 578 -17.43 -1.39 37.34
N LEU A 579 -18.43 -0.63 37.76
CA LEU A 579 -19.49 -1.13 38.66
C LEU A 579 -20.42 -2.12 37.96
N VAL A 580 -20.86 -1.84 36.73
CA VAL A 580 -21.71 -2.78 35.97
C VAL A 580 -20.94 -4.08 35.71
N ALA A 581 -19.65 -3.98 35.33
CA ALA A 581 -18.80 -5.15 35.20
C ALA A 581 -18.60 -5.89 36.52
N TRP A 582 -18.55 -5.20 37.66
CA TRP A 582 -18.39 -5.84 38.97
C TRP A 582 -19.61 -6.67 39.38
N LEU A 583 -20.80 -6.17 39.06
CA LEU A 583 -22.07 -6.73 39.54
C LEU A 583 -22.63 -7.84 38.64
N LEU A 584 -22.34 -7.87 37.35
CA LEU A 584 -22.82 -8.90 36.41
C LEU A 584 -22.02 -10.20 36.52
N GLU A 585 -22.57 -11.34 36.13
CA GLU A 585 -21.90 -12.66 36.30
C GLU A 585 -20.91 -12.95 35.17
N GLY A 586 -21.37 -12.84 33.93
CA GLY A 586 -20.63 -13.23 32.72
C GLY A 586 -19.72 -12.14 32.16
N THR A 587 -19.41 -11.12 32.93
CA THR A 587 -18.43 -10.08 32.58
C THR A 587 -17.05 -10.39 33.15
N ASP A 588 -16.04 -10.02 32.37
CA ASP A 588 -14.63 -10.17 32.72
C ASP A 588 -14.25 -9.40 34.01
N ALA A 589 -13.28 -9.91 34.77
CA ALA A 589 -12.85 -9.32 36.03
C ALA A 589 -12.11 -7.99 35.81
N LEU A 590 -12.49 -6.91 36.49
CA LEU A 590 -11.79 -5.62 36.39
C LEU A 590 -10.33 -5.75 36.85
N LEU A 591 -9.34 -5.39 36.03
CA LEU A 591 -7.94 -5.34 36.45
C LEU A 591 -7.61 -4.00 37.09
N LYS A 592 -7.99 -2.92 36.41
CA LYS A 592 -7.81 -1.54 36.86
C LYS A 592 -8.75 -0.59 36.12
N VAL A 593 -9.00 0.56 36.72
CA VAL A 593 -9.74 1.66 36.13
C VAL A 593 -8.94 2.96 36.32
N THR A 594 -8.82 3.78 35.29
CA THR A 594 -8.03 5.02 35.31
C THR A 594 -8.72 6.16 34.58
N ILE A 595 -8.50 7.39 35.06
CA ILE A 595 -9.00 8.63 34.45
C ILE A 595 -7.85 9.52 33.93
N LYS A 596 -6.68 8.91 33.69
CA LYS A 596 -5.51 9.62 33.16
C LYS A 596 -5.65 9.79 31.64
N PRO A 597 -5.54 11.02 31.10
CA PRO A 597 -5.74 11.26 29.68
C PRO A 597 -4.58 10.74 28.84
N THR A 598 -4.90 10.01 27.77
CA THR A 598 -3.92 9.40 26.87
C THR A 598 -4.04 9.91 25.43
N THR A 599 -3.04 9.63 24.60
CA THR A 599 -2.96 10.18 23.25
C THR A 599 -3.96 9.56 22.27
N ARG A 600 -4.34 8.29 22.44
CA ARG A 600 -5.31 7.59 21.56
C ARG A 600 -6.79 7.98 21.79
N GLY A 601 -7.05 9.10 22.47
CA GLY A 601 -8.40 9.70 22.55
C GLY A 601 -9.27 9.20 23.69
N ALA A 602 -8.72 8.44 24.64
CA ALA A 602 -9.40 8.04 25.86
C ALA A 602 -9.02 9.00 27.01
N LEU A 603 -10.01 9.71 27.56
CA LEU A 603 -9.85 10.53 28.78
C LEU A 603 -9.76 9.64 30.04
N GLY A 604 -10.21 8.39 29.94
CA GLY A 604 -10.10 7.33 30.94
C GLY A 604 -10.32 5.96 30.28
N PHE A 605 -10.05 4.88 31.01
CA PHE A 605 -10.43 3.53 30.59
C PHE A 605 -10.51 2.55 31.77
N ALA A 606 -11.39 1.56 31.64
CA ALA A 606 -11.42 0.36 32.45
C ALA A 606 -10.77 -0.82 31.70
N GLN A 607 -9.79 -1.47 32.34
CA GLN A 607 -9.13 -2.66 31.82
C GLN A 607 -9.72 -3.91 32.49
N TYR A 608 -10.04 -4.92 31.69
CA TYR A 608 -10.62 -6.19 32.16
C TYR A 608 -9.69 -7.37 31.94
N THR A 609 -9.87 -8.41 32.74
CA THR A 609 -9.17 -9.68 32.66
C THR A 609 -9.69 -10.40 31.43
N PRO A 610 -8.86 -10.58 30.41
CA PRO A 610 -9.29 -11.10 29.13
C PRO A 610 -9.52 -12.59 29.30
N THR A 611 -10.76 -13.02 29.18
CA THR A 611 -11.04 -14.45 29.19
C THR A 611 -10.63 -15.01 27.83
N GLU A 612 -9.62 -15.90 27.76
CA GLU A 612 -9.16 -16.55 26.51
C GLU A 612 -10.20 -17.51 25.88
N ARG A 613 -11.48 -17.39 26.28
CA ARG A 613 -12.60 -18.14 25.73
C ARG A 613 -12.98 -17.56 24.37
N LYS A 614 -13.04 -18.44 23.36
CA LYS A 614 -13.45 -18.08 22.00
C LYS A 614 -14.97 -18.12 21.79
N ASN A 615 -15.71 -18.76 22.70
CA ASN A 615 -17.16 -18.98 22.58
C ASN A 615 -17.89 -18.22 23.70
N PHE A 616 -18.84 -17.36 23.32
CA PHE A 616 -19.66 -16.56 24.25
C PHE A 616 -21.13 -16.99 24.20
N SER A 617 -21.79 -17.00 25.36
CA SER A 617 -23.24 -17.24 25.45
C SER A 617 -24.06 -16.00 25.07
N LYS A 618 -25.38 -16.20 24.85
CA LYS A 618 -26.31 -15.09 24.54
C LYS A 618 -26.35 -14.07 25.69
N GLU A 619 -26.31 -14.56 26.93
CA GLU A 619 -26.35 -13.82 28.18
C GLU A 619 -25.06 -13.03 28.37
N GLN A 620 -23.90 -13.66 28.19
CA GLN A 620 -22.59 -13.00 28.30
C GLN A 620 -22.45 -11.84 27.31
N LEU A 621 -22.85 -12.04 26.05
CA LEU A 621 -22.85 -10.95 25.06
C LEU A 621 -23.81 -9.81 25.46
N PHE A 622 -24.93 -10.12 26.10
CA PHE A 622 -25.86 -9.11 26.60
C PHE A 622 -25.25 -8.33 27.76
N GLU A 623 -24.62 -9.00 28.72
CA GLU A 623 -23.95 -8.37 29.86
C GLU A 623 -22.73 -7.53 29.44
N MET A 624 -22.00 -7.96 28.40
CA MET A 624 -20.94 -7.16 27.79
C MET A 624 -21.50 -5.87 27.17
N MET A 625 -22.66 -5.95 26.50
CA MET A 625 -23.36 -4.75 26.00
C MET A 625 -23.81 -3.84 27.15
N CYS A 626 -24.33 -4.40 28.26
CA CYS A 626 -24.68 -3.62 29.46
C CYS A 626 -23.46 -2.89 30.04
N THR A 627 -22.31 -3.58 30.13
CA THR A 627 -21.06 -3.00 30.62
C THR A 627 -20.59 -1.83 29.77
N LEU A 628 -20.59 -1.98 28.44
CA LEU A 628 -20.24 -0.91 27.52
C LEU A 628 -21.22 0.27 27.57
N LEU A 629 -22.49 0.04 27.87
CA LEU A 629 -23.48 1.12 28.05
C LEU A 629 -23.44 1.76 29.44
N GLY A 630 -22.73 1.14 30.39
CA GLY A 630 -22.64 1.58 31.79
C GLY A 630 -22.08 2.99 31.95
N GLY A 631 -21.04 3.37 31.19
CA GLY A 631 -20.47 4.72 31.27
C GLY A 631 -21.46 5.81 30.84
N ARG A 632 -22.17 5.60 29.71
CA ARG A 632 -23.23 6.49 29.24
C ARG A 632 -24.40 6.57 30.24
N ALA A 633 -24.82 5.43 30.79
CA ALA A 633 -25.92 5.39 31.76
C ALA A 633 -25.56 6.12 33.06
N ALA A 634 -24.32 5.99 33.55
CA ALA A 634 -23.82 6.71 34.72
C ALA A 634 -23.82 8.24 34.50
N GLU A 635 -23.40 8.71 33.31
CA GLU A 635 -23.48 10.13 32.96
C GLU A 635 -24.93 10.66 33.05
N ASN A 636 -25.88 9.89 32.50
CA ASN A 636 -27.29 10.26 32.49
C ASN A 636 -27.89 10.32 33.91
N ILE A 637 -27.61 9.31 34.75
CA ILE A 637 -28.15 9.22 36.12
C ILE A 637 -27.63 10.35 37.03
N ILE A 638 -26.35 10.72 36.89
CA ILE A 638 -25.69 11.68 37.79
C ILE A 638 -25.80 13.11 37.27
N PHE A 639 -25.59 13.34 35.98
CA PHE A 639 -25.54 14.69 35.40
C PHE A 639 -26.77 15.07 34.58
N ASN A 640 -27.67 14.12 34.30
CA ASN A 640 -28.82 14.30 33.40
C ASN A 640 -28.42 14.90 32.04
N ARG A 641 -27.19 14.56 31.59
CA ARG A 641 -26.56 15.03 30.35
C ARG A 641 -25.65 13.93 29.84
N VAL A 642 -25.53 13.84 28.52
CA VAL A 642 -24.72 12.84 27.85
C VAL A 642 -23.60 13.52 27.07
N THR A 643 -22.40 12.93 27.08
CA THR A 643 -21.22 13.51 26.40
C THR A 643 -20.89 12.82 25.07
N THR A 644 -19.89 13.32 24.35
CA THR A 644 -19.34 12.61 23.17
C THR A 644 -18.38 11.48 23.56
N GLY A 645 -18.01 11.34 24.84
CA GLY A 645 -17.04 10.35 25.32
C GLY A 645 -17.44 8.90 25.05
N ALA A 646 -18.74 8.59 25.11
CA ALA A 646 -19.27 7.23 24.90
C ALA A 646 -19.29 6.77 23.42
N GLN A 647 -18.70 7.51 22.47
CA GLN A 647 -18.76 7.17 21.05
C GLN A 647 -18.17 5.77 20.77
N ASN A 648 -17.01 5.47 21.35
CA ASN A 648 -16.33 4.19 21.16
C ASN A 648 -17.13 3.03 21.73
N ASP A 649 -17.81 3.23 22.86
CA ASP A 649 -18.63 2.19 23.48
C ASP A 649 -19.88 1.92 22.67
N LEU A 650 -20.53 2.96 22.14
CA LEU A 650 -21.67 2.82 21.23
C LEU A 650 -21.27 2.09 19.94
N GLU A 651 -20.09 2.36 19.39
CA GLU A 651 -19.57 1.64 18.23
C GLU A 651 -19.39 0.15 18.53
N LYS A 652 -18.73 -0.19 19.66
CA LYS A 652 -18.52 -1.57 20.10
C LYS A 652 -19.84 -2.29 20.35
N VAL A 653 -20.76 -1.67 21.08
CA VAL A 653 -22.11 -2.22 21.37
C VAL A 653 -22.87 -2.48 20.09
N THR A 654 -22.81 -1.55 19.13
CA THR A 654 -23.47 -1.70 17.83
C THR A 654 -22.88 -2.87 17.06
N LYS A 655 -21.54 -2.97 16.98
CA LYS A 655 -20.85 -4.09 16.34
C LYS A 655 -21.23 -5.43 16.98
N THR A 656 -21.24 -5.51 18.32
CA THR A 656 -21.65 -6.72 19.05
C THR A 656 -23.11 -7.08 18.77
N ALA A 657 -24.02 -6.10 18.76
CA ALA A 657 -25.43 -6.32 18.45
C ALA A 657 -25.62 -6.89 17.03
N TYR A 658 -24.95 -6.30 16.04
CA TYR A 658 -24.99 -6.81 14.67
C TYR A 658 -24.34 -8.19 14.54
N ALA A 659 -23.21 -8.47 15.19
CA ALA A 659 -22.60 -9.79 15.18
C ALA A 659 -23.54 -10.85 15.79
N LYS A 660 -24.18 -10.53 16.92
CA LYS A 660 -25.15 -11.38 17.62
C LYS A 660 -26.35 -11.73 16.74
N ILE A 661 -26.84 -10.79 15.93
CA ILE A 661 -27.98 -10.99 15.03
C ILE A 661 -27.56 -11.65 13.71
N ARG A 662 -26.51 -11.13 13.07
CA ARG A 662 -26.13 -11.46 11.68
C ARG A 662 -25.22 -12.68 11.57
N GLN A 663 -24.28 -12.84 12.49
CA GLN A 663 -23.26 -13.90 12.41
C GLN A 663 -23.62 -15.09 13.29
N PHE A 664 -24.08 -14.82 14.52
CA PHE A 664 -24.35 -15.86 15.52
C PHE A 664 -25.79 -16.38 15.53
N GLY A 665 -26.72 -15.71 14.82
CA GLY A 665 -28.13 -16.15 14.75
C GLY A 665 -28.87 -16.13 16.09
N MET A 666 -28.51 -15.23 17.01
CA MET A 666 -29.08 -15.18 18.37
C MET A 666 -30.34 -14.29 18.49
N SER A 667 -31.00 -13.99 17.36
CA SER A 667 -32.28 -13.28 17.33
C SER A 667 -33.39 -14.21 16.85
N GLU A 668 -34.46 -14.32 17.62
CA GLU A 668 -35.63 -15.15 17.31
C GLU A 668 -36.33 -14.69 16.02
N ASN A 669 -36.34 -13.39 15.75
CA ASN A 669 -37.02 -12.81 14.58
C ASN A 669 -36.24 -13.02 13.27
N VAL A 670 -34.91 -13.09 13.34
CA VAL A 670 -34.05 -13.34 12.16
C VAL A 670 -33.84 -14.85 11.94
N GLY A 671 -33.79 -15.63 13.02
CA GLY A 671 -33.58 -17.07 13.01
C GLY A 671 -32.11 -17.49 12.95
N LEU A 672 -31.89 -18.80 12.81
CA LEU A 672 -30.58 -19.46 12.85
C LEU A 672 -29.85 -19.37 11.49
N VAL A 673 -29.59 -18.15 11.03
CA VAL A 673 -28.88 -17.87 9.78
C VAL A 673 -27.61 -17.06 10.03
N SER A 674 -26.57 -17.31 9.25
CA SER A 674 -25.29 -16.61 9.35
C SER A 674 -24.93 -15.93 8.05
N PHE A 675 -24.59 -14.65 8.11
CA PHE A 675 -24.11 -13.86 6.98
C PHE A 675 -22.74 -13.27 7.31
N THR A 676 -21.69 -13.73 6.62
CA THR A 676 -20.35 -13.21 6.76
C THR A 676 -20.27 -11.74 6.34
N GLU A 677 -19.43 -10.96 7.00
CA GLU A 677 -18.96 -9.69 6.45
C GLU A 677 -17.89 -10.02 5.42
N ASP A 678 -18.21 -9.93 4.13
CA ASP A 678 -17.18 -9.98 3.10
C ASP A 678 -16.25 -8.78 3.32
N GLU A 679 -15.07 -9.03 3.92
CA GLU A 679 -14.05 -8.01 4.21
C GLU A 679 -13.37 -7.43 2.96
N THR A 680 -13.77 -7.87 1.76
CA THR A 680 -13.37 -7.23 0.52
C THR A 680 -14.18 -5.95 0.32
N GLY A 681 -13.57 -4.80 0.62
CA GLY A 681 -14.07 -3.44 0.44
C GLY A 681 -14.38 -3.02 -1.01
N GLN A 682 -15.07 -3.86 -1.77
CA GLN A 682 -15.58 -3.58 -3.10
C GLN A 682 -16.98 -4.17 -3.25
N HIS A 683 -17.99 -3.33 -2.98
CA HIS A 683 -19.34 -3.44 -3.56
C HIS A 683 -19.93 -4.86 -3.71
N THR A 684 -19.76 -5.75 -2.72
CA THR A 684 -20.52 -7.01 -2.71
C THR A 684 -21.96 -6.70 -2.32
N ARG A 685 -22.89 -7.09 -3.20
CA ARG A 685 -24.33 -7.02 -2.95
C ARG A 685 -24.62 -7.84 -1.69
N LYS A 686 -25.17 -7.21 -0.64
CA LYS A 686 -25.53 -7.89 0.61
C LYS A 686 -26.29 -9.18 0.29
N PRO A 687 -25.95 -10.33 0.89
CA PRO A 687 -26.54 -11.64 0.56
C PRO A 687 -27.99 -11.80 1.03
N TYR A 688 -28.60 -10.74 1.56
CA TYR A 688 -29.95 -10.71 2.10
C TYR A 688 -30.80 -9.57 1.51
N SER A 689 -32.12 -9.73 1.57
CA SER A 689 -33.08 -8.75 1.07
C SER A 689 -33.07 -7.46 1.91
N LYS A 690 -33.54 -6.35 1.32
CA LYS A 690 -33.74 -5.07 2.05
C LYS A 690 -34.71 -5.21 3.24
N LYS A 691 -35.73 -6.06 3.11
CA LYS A 691 -36.69 -6.33 4.19
C LYS A 691 -35.99 -6.98 5.39
N LEU A 692 -35.13 -7.97 5.13
CA LEU A 692 -34.36 -8.63 6.19
C LEU A 692 -33.33 -7.68 6.81
N ALA A 693 -32.70 -6.80 6.02
CA ALA A 693 -31.82 -5.76 6.54
C ALA A 693 -32.54 -4.83 7.52
N ASN A 694 -33.72 -4.33 7.15
CA ASN A 694 -34.52 -3.46 8.03
C ASN A 694 -34.94 -4.18 9.32
N LEU A 695 -35.24 -5.49 9.24
CA LEU A 695 -35.56 -6.30 10.42
C LEU A 695 -34.35 -6.44 11.36
N MET A 696 -33.16 -6.70 10.80
CA MET A 696 -31.91 -6.75 11.58
C MET A 696 -31.62 -5.42 12.27
N ASP A 697 -31.83 -4.29 11.58
CA ASP A 697 -31.64 -2.95 12.15
C ASP A 697 -32.61 -2.67 13.29
N ALA A 698 -33.87 -3.07 13.16
CA ALA A 698 -34.88 -2.93 14.21
C ALA A 698 -34.53 -3.79 15.45
N GLU A 699 -34.10 -5.04 15.23
CA GLU A 699 -33.67 -5.93 16.32
C GLU A 699 -32.40 -5.42 17.01
N ALA A 700 -31.44 -4.88 16.28
CA ALA A 700 -30.22 -4.30 16.85
C ALA A 700 -30.57 -3.14 17.79
N ARG A 701 -31.43 -2.20 17.35
CA ARG A 701 -31.88 -1.08 18.20
C ARG A 701 -32.61 -1.57 19.44
N ARG A 702 -33.49 -2.56 19.31
CA ARG A 702 -34.23 -3.15 20.44
C ARG A 702 -33.27 -3.77 21.46
N MET A 703 -32.26 -4.50 21.00
CA MET A 703 -31.27 -5.15 21.87
C MET A 703 -30.42 -4.12 22.61
N VAL A 704 -29.94 -3.08 21.93
CA VAL A 704 -29.16 -1.99 22.54
C VAL A 704 -30.02 -1.23 23.57
N ALA A 705 -31.27 -0.92 23.25
CA ALA A 705 -32.18 -0.25 24.18
C ALA A 705 -32.44 -1.09 25.44
N SER A 706 -32.63 -2.40 25.27
CA SER A 706 -32.83 -3.33 26.40
C SER A 706 -31.59 -3.42 27.29
N ALA A 707 -30.40 -3.47 26.68
CA ALA A 707 -29.13 -3.47 27.42
C ALA A 707 -28.89 -2.15 28.16
N TYR A 708 -29.26 -1.00 27.56
CA TYR A 708 -29.17 0.31 28.21
C TYR A 708 -30.08 0.39 29.44
N GLN A 709 -31.34 -0.04 29.31
CA GLN A 709 -32.30 -0.05 30.42
C GLN A 709 -31.83 -0.96 31.57
N ALA A 710 -31.25 -2.12 31.24
CA ALA A 710 -30.68 -3.02 32.24
C ALA A 710 -29.49 -2.37 32.97
N ALA A 711 -28.57 -1.72 32.25
CA ALA A 711 -27.44 -1.01 32.85
C ALA A 711 -27.91 0.16 33.74
N GLU A 712 -28.89 0.94 33.28
CA GLU A 712 -29.48 2.05 34.05
C GLU A 712 -30.13 1.56 35.35
N LYS A 713 -30.85 0.44 35.31
CA LYS A 713 -31.44 -0.19 36.50
C LYS A 713 -30.36 -0.60 37.51
N ILE A 714 -29.32 -1.31 37.07
CA ILE A 714 -28.23 -1.77 37.92
C ILE A 714 -27.52 -0.60 38.62
N LEU A 715 -27.23 0.46 37.86
CA LEU A 715 -26.58 1.66 38.39
C LEU A 715 -27.48 2.46 39.33
N THR A 716 -28.79 2.52 39.06
CA THR A 716 -29.75 3.21 39.92
C THR A 716 -29.91 2.50 41.27
N GLU A 717 -29.96 1.17 41.26
CA GLU A 717 -30.05 0.34 42.48
C GLU A 717 -28.76 0.39 43.33
N ASN A 718 -27.60 0.69 42.72
CA ASN A 718 -26.28 0.72 43.37
C ASN A 718 -25.62 2.10 43.27
N ARG A 719 -26.41 3.17 43.35
CA ARG A 719 -25.94 4.56 43.17
C ARG A 719 -24.90 4.97 44.22
N ASP A 720 -25.05 4.50 45.45
CA ASP A 720 -24.11 4.68 46.56
C ASP A 720 -22.71 4.17 46.20
N LYS A 721 -22.62 2.95 45.66
CA LYS A 721 -21.34 2.34 45.23
C LYS A 721 -20.73 3.08 44.04
N LEU A 722 -21.56 3.56 43.11
CA LEU A 722 -21.10 4.35 41.96
C LEU A 722 -20.42 5.64 42.43
N GLU A 723 -21.03 6.36 43.37
CA GLU A 723 -20.49 7.59 43.93
C GLU A 723 -19.18 7.33 44.69
N LEU A 724 -19.10 6.25 45.48
CA LEU A 724 -17.87 5.86 46.19
C LEU A 724 -16.68 5.61 45.25
N ILE A 725 -16.89 4.83 44.17
CA ILE A 725 -15.83 4.54 43.19
C ILE A 725 -15.41 5.83 42.47
N ALA A 726 -16.37 6.64 42.03
CA ALA A 726 -16.09 7.89 41.31
C ALA A 726 -15.30 8.89 42.17
N GLU A 727 -15.63 9.02 43.46
CA GLU A 727 -14.90 9.88 44.40
C GLU A 727 -13.48 9.37 44.66
N ALA A 728 -13.31 8.06 44.80
CA ALA A 728 -11.99 7.45 44.93
C ALA A 728 -11.13 7.67 43.67
N LEU A 729 -11.73 7.54 42.48
CA LEU A 729 -11.07 7.85 41.21
C LEU A 729 -10.65 9.32 41.11
N LEU A 730 -11.45 10.26 41.62
CA LEU A 730 -11.08 11.67 41.60
C LEU A 730 -9.89 11.99 42.51
N LYS A 731 -9.72 11.23 43.60
CA LYS A 731 -8.60 11.38 44.55
C LYS A 731 -7.32 10.70 44.06
N GLN A 732 -7.41 9.46 43.55
CA GLN A 732 -6.25 8.62 43.24
C GLN A 732 -5.93 8.52 41.74
N GLU A 733 -6.86 8.93 40.88
CA GLU A 733 -6.82 8.86 39.40
C GLU A 733 -6.76 7.46 38.79
N THR A 734 -6.41 6.43 39.57
CA THR A 734 -6.35 5.04 39.15
C THR A 734 -6.69 4.16 40.34
N LEU A 735 -7.56 3.17 40.13
CA LEU A 735 -7.89 2.16 41.12
C LEU A 735 -7.60 0.77 40.54
N THR A 736 -6.99 -0.08 41.35
CA THR A 736 -6.73 -1.50 41.07
C THR A 736 -7.88 -2.37 41.57
N TYR A 737 -7.91 -3.64 41.14
CA TYR A 737 -8.91 -4.61 41.62
C TYR A 737 -9.04 -4.65 43.14
N GLU A 738 -7.92 -4.70 43.85
CA GLU A 738 -7.88 -4.84 45.32
C GLU A 738 -8.41 -3.58 46.03
N GLU A 739 -8.17 -2.40 45.44
CA GLU A 739 -8.70 -1.14 45.95
C GLU A 739 -10.21 -1.03 45.70
N VAL A 740 -10.70 -1.47 44.54
CA VAL A 740 -12.15 -1.51 44.26
C VAL A 740 -12.85 -2.51 45.19
N GLU A 741 -12.29 -3.70 45.39
CA GLU A 741 -12.79 -4.68 46.34
C GLU A 741 -12.82 -4.12 47.78
N GLY A 742 -11.79 -3.38 48.18
CA GLY A 742 -11.75 -2.71 49.47
C GLY A 742 -12.81 -1.60 49.66
N LEU A 743 -13.29 -0.99 48.57
CA LEU A 743 -14.29 0.08 48.60
C LEU A 743 -15.74 -0.44 48.60
N ILE A 744 -16.05 -1.42 47.76
CA ILE A 744 -17.43 -1.87 47.53
C ILE A 744 -17.70 -3.32 47.97
N GLY A 745 -16.69 -4.00 48.50
CA GLY A 745 -16.73 -5.40 48.90
C GLY A 745 -16.50 -6.37 47.74
N PRO A 746 -16.46 -7.68 48.05
CA PRO A 746 -16.25 -8.71 47.04
C PRO A 746 -17.41 -8.76 46.03
N PRO A 747 -17.14 -9.17 44.77
CA PRO A 747 -18.18 -9.30 43.76
C PRO A 747 -19.26 -10.32 44.16
N PRO A 748 -20.54 -10.05 43.86
CA PRO A 748 -21.67 -10.86 44.35
C PRO A 748 -21.69 -12.29 43.81
N PHE A 749 -21.14 -12.52 42.61
CA PHE A 749 -21.09 -13.83 41.95
C PHE A 749 -19.75 -14.56 42.18
N GLY A 750 -19.09 -14.31 43.32
CA GLY A 750 -17.81 -14.90 43.70
C GLY A 750 -16.61 -14.15 43.11
N GLN A 751 -15.41 -14.42 43.63
CA GLN A 751 -14.17 -13.83 43.13
C GLN A 751 -14.03 -14.15 41.64
N LYS A 752 -14.28 -13.16 40.79
CA LYS A 752 -14.02 -13.24 39.35
C LYS A 752 -12.52 -13.45 39.19
N LYS A 753 -12.14 -14.72 39.11
CA LYS A 753 -10.82 -15.20 39.51
C LYS A 753 -9.70 -14.44 38.79
N LYS A 754 -8.71 -13.97 39.57
CA LYS A 754 -7.31 -13.89 39.13
C LYS A 754 -7.01 -15.23 38.45
N VAL A 755 -6.50 -15.24 37.22
CA VAL A 755 -6.16 -16.49 36.54
C VAL A 755 -4.97 -17.10 37.28
N ASP A 756 -5.24 -17.87 38.33
CA ASP A 756 -4.25 -18.74 38.93
C ASP A 756 -3.88 -19.77 37.88
N PHE A 757 -2.57 -19.98 37.73
CA PHE A 757 -1.96 -20.86 36.76
C PHE A 757 -2.67 -22.21 36.78
N ILE A 758 -3.40 -22.53 35.71
CA ILE A 758 -3.72 -23.92 35.42
C ILE A 758 -2.36 -24.52 35.04
N ASP A 759 -1.76 -25.25 35.97
CA ASP A 759 -0.70 -26.20 35.64
C ASP A 759 -1.33 -27.20 34.68
N ILE A 760 -1.12 -26.94 33.38
CA ILE A 760 -1.43 -27.92 32.35
C ILE A 760 -0.35 -28.98 32.52
N ASP A 761 -0.73 -30.10 33.11
CA ASP A 761 0.05 -31.34 33.10
C ASP A 761 0.30 -31.72 31.63
N ILE A 762 1.42 -31.25 31.09
CA ILE A 762 1.99 -31.79 29.87
C ILE A 762 2.67 -33.09 30.30
N PRO A 763 2.32 -34.26 29.73
CA PRO A 763 2.97 -35.50 30.09
C PRO A 763 4.47 -35.35 29.80
N SER A 764 5.28 -35.38 30.86
CA SER A 764 6.73 -35.36 30.75
C SER A 764 7.16 -36.61 29.99
N VAL A 765 7.72 -36.41 28.80
CA VAL A 765 8.45 -37.45 28.08
C VAL A 765 9.66 -37.80 28.92
N GLY A 766 9.54 -38.84 29.73
CA GLY A 766 10.66 -39.36 30.52
C GLY A 766 10.28 -39.91 31.89
N GLU A 767 9.39 -40.90 31.96
CA GLU A 767 9.43 -41.86 33.07
C GLU A 767 9.55 -43.28 32.51
N SER A 768 10.65 -43.91 32.90
CA SER A 768 11.01 -45.29 32.60
C SER A 768 9.92 -46.24 33.08
N VAL A 769 9.41 -47.05 32.15
CA VAL A 769 8.56 -48.22 32.42
C VAL A 769 9.31 -49.15 33.38
N THR A 770 8.92 -49.13 34.65
CA THR A 770 9.18 -50.23 35.58
C THR A 770 7.88 -51.01 35.71
N HIS A 771 7.93 -52.26 35.26
CA HIS A 771 6.84 -53.21 35.42
C HIS A 771 6.73 -53.59 36.90
N GLU A 772 5.62 -53.24 37.55
CA GLU A 772 5.17 -53.92 38.76
C GLU A 772 3.81 -54.58 38.51
N ALA A 773 3.78 -55.88 38.77
CA ALA A 773 2.65 -56.77 38.56
C ALA A 773 1.52 -56.47 39.54
N GLN A 774 0.32 -56.19 39.02
CA GLN A 774 -0.90 -56.16 39.82
C GLN A 774 -1.49 -57.56 39.94
N THR A 775 -1.52 -58.06 41.17
CA THR A 775 -2.31 -59.19 41.64
C THR A 775 -3.81 -58.92 41.48
N ALA A 776 -4.53 -59.85 40.87
CA ALA A 776 -5.98 -59.81 40.65
C ALA A 776 -6.80 -60.05 41.94
N PRO A 777 -8.02 -59.51 42.06
CA PRO A 777 -8.96 -59.86 43.14
C PRO A 777 -9.74 -61.15 42.81
N PRO A 778 -10.31 -61.84 43.83
CA PRO A 778 -10.91 -63.16 43.64
C PRO A 778 -12.31 -63.04 43.03
N ASN A 779 -12.56 -63.90 42.04
CA ASN A 779 -13.85 -64.05 41.40
C ASN A 779 -14.56 -65.24 42.06
N ASN A 780 -15.61 -64.99 42.85
CA ASN A 780 -16.50 -66.03 43.35
C ASN A 780 -17.63 -66.25 42.35
N ASP A 781 -17.71 -67.50 41.89
CA ASP A 781 -18.90 -68.32 41.65
C ASP A 781 -20.06 -67.75 40.81
N ALA A 782 -20.72 -68.47 39.91
CA ALA A 782 -20.62 -69.81 39.36
C ALA A 782 -21.80 -69.92 38.35
N LYS A 783 -21.79 -71.02 37.59
CA LYS A 783 -22.94 -71.73 36.98
C LYS A 783 -23.34 -71.45 35.52
N ILE A 784 -23.17 -72.53 34.75
CA ILE A 784 -24.14 -73.20 33.86
C ILE A 784 -24.49 -72.37 32.62
N SER A 785 -24.20 -72.77 31.38
CA SER A 785 -24.23 -74.09 30.71
C SER A 785 -23.44 -74.00 29.41
#